data_AF-A0A2T7PBB0-F1
#
_entry.id   AF-A0A2T7PBB0-F1
#
_cell.length_a   1.000
_cell.length_b   1.000
_cell.length_c   1.000
_cell.angle_alpha   90.00
_cell.angle_beta   90.00
_cell.angle_gamma   90.00
#
_symmetry.space_group_name_H-M   'P 1'
#
loop_
_entity.id
_entity.type
_entity.pdbx_description
1 polymer ?
#
loop_
_entity_poly.entity_id
_entity_poly.type
_entity_poly.pdbx_seq_one_letter_code
_entity_poly.pdbx_strand_id
1 'polypeptide(L)'
;MTQTVTIKEILLQCQGGMQCHTKLIKILKKVYATMGIERFWAEFQPLLKFPMVVYNREPAVERTIDFVARFVTSLGIKHPDNEQKDDDTEDNNKVESNPLLQRLFDFLLEHHSAKDRAVRFRVCQLVTKLLSSLGEEAMIDDALYERIFHCMLERLRDKTHPVRVQAVLALARLQDPSDANCPVIKAFLFLVALDPNPEVRKTVISCIAPCLKTLPAILKRTRDAKDTVRQVAFTVIAEKIPLKALTIGQRVQLLQEGLNDRAEGVRKVCGGKLLQKWLYSFEGNVLELLHSLDVENSTDICQQVLKQFFTDTPIADLVANFTLLDDQNLVPEQKLSPENAMYWWLLCQHVHQAGTDYEQFLDVVLPACLPFTRYLESVMNQLSTCVNLDKQLELEFILQHLLQLFSCMDLTDQACRKHTENILHKMLLSEHVSYSLVSHIIPCLHLLHTSTNSLVNYLAEVVAELRQPISVVEKAISAEEQRKVDIQVAKVRVQLNQLREELEVAVKQQDFQRAAELKTSISQSEAEKSSLMEAKEPVLEEIKSEKNDTPTLLKCLTIICEMLETFPLQTLSPTLCMLMESQVLPGMASKEPAVRNLAVKAIGLCCQLKCDIIMLHLPVLMQASQVDVECVRSTALKSLFDLIHIYGLGAFVDGHDTHKKGSVDDSADNSRDLMDSKVEDTEDFQKADDEQVKRDYSESGWSKTAGNLVAILSSLLDSETGELRNVVSEGLAKLLMSGRVFSSTLLSHLLLLWYNPMTEDDAQLRHTLGTFFPVFAFTNSSNQQLLEEAFLPTLRTILNAPTTSPLHDINTTNVADFLVELTHAQRLVFNQSSNSPVRDNPCHDSIAVKVCNEILSNPDSFRLKLWAHVLNQLSLSPDSQAHLKDLSTLCQQILETVKEKQCIKAIEKFHKTVLEMLESLHPQATSSTTLANMTALTTQATAEGRGDDTGAGGALVQPLSTTARRRCRAKTTATPNTHEPNPTLTAKSTGRKARGKKTEISEVSELNRSVFTTPAHRQAMENNEEEFENLRCNLETMLLDGVKTPNNRARTPGNKRALHTAQDANARVGCASHVQQIVVQLCYSWTIIVRIDAATSSARTAAVSVG
;
A
#
# COMPACT_ATOMS: atom_id res chain seq x y z
N MET A 1 -28.30 -60.89 42.24
CA MET A 1 -28.19 -60.80 40.76
C MET A 1 -27.84 -59.36 40.39
N THR A 2 -26.56 -59.01 40.39
CA THR A 2 -26.08 -57.71 39.90
C THR A 2 -26.00 -57.77 38.38
N GLN A 3 -26.83 -57.01 37.65
CA GLN A 3 -26.77 -56.92 36.19
C GLN A 3 -25.35 -56.55 35.74
N THR A 4 -24.66 -57.47 35.08
CA THR A 4 -23.39 -57.22 34.41
C THR A 4 -23.65 -56.36 33.18
N VAL A 5 -23.37 -55.06 33.29
CA VAL A 5 -23.49 -54.10 32.17
C VAL A 5 -22.54 -54.51 31.03
N THR A 6 -23.07 -54.59 29.81
CA THR A 6 -22.32 -55.02 28.62
C THR A 6 -21.46 -53.88 28.03
N ILE A 7 -20.42 -54.22 27.26
CA ILE A 7 -19.58 -53.23 26.54
C ILE A 7 -20.44 -52.36 25.62
N LYS A 8 -21.44 -52.95 24.96
CA LYS A 8 -22.39 -52.25 24.08
C LYS A 8 -23.20 -51.20 24.82
N GLU A 9 -23.74 -51.53 25.99
CA GLU A 9 -24.51 -50.58 26.80
C GLU A 9 -23.64 -49.41 27.28
N ILE A 10 -22.39 -49.69 27.65
CA ILE A 10 -21.42 -48.65 28.04
C ILE A 10 -21.14 -47.70 26.86
N LEU A 11 -20.87 -48.25 25.67
CA LEU A 11 -20.60 -47.44 24.47
C LEU A 11 -21.84 -46.67 23.99
N LEU A 12 -23.06 -47.17 24.21
CA LEU A 12 -24.28 -46.41 23.96
C LEU A 12 -24.44 -45.26 24.97
N GLN A 13 -24.20 -45.52 26.27
CA GLN A 13 -24.32 -44.49 27.31
C GLN A 13 -23.26 -43.38 27.16
N CYS A 14 -22.05 -43.69 26.68
CA CYS A 14 -20.99 -42.68 26.52
C CYS A 14 -21.31 -41.62 25.46
N GLN A 15 -22.24 -41.91 24.53
CA GLN A 15 -22.71 -40.98 23.52
C GLN A 15 -23.56 -39.85 24.12
N GLY A 16 -24.19 -40.06 25.29
CA GLY A 16 -25.11 -39.12 25.92
C GLY A 16 -24.46 -37.84 26.46
N GLY A 17 -23.19 -37.87 26.88
CA GLY A 17 -22.46 -36.68 27.34
C GLY A 17 -21.10 -37.00 27.95
N MET A 18 -20.19 -36.00 28.04
CA MET A 18 -18.85 -36.23 28.61
C MET A 18 -18.85 -36.40 30.14
N GLN A 19 -19.87 -35.89 30.83
CA GLN A 19 -19.97 -35.96 32.30
C GLN A 19 -20.04 -37.40 32.83
N CYS A 20 -20.56 -38.35 32.05
CA CYS A 20 -20.63 -39.75 32.47
C CYS A 20 -19.35 -40.55 32.18
N HIS A 21 -18.39 -40.00 31.41
CA HIS A 21 -17.21 -40.73 30.94
C HIS A 21 -16.37 -41.27 32.10
N THR A 22 -16.08 -40.47 33.12
CA THR A 22 -15.27 -40.92 34.27
C THR A 22 -15.89 -42.13 34.98
N LYS A 23 -17.21 -42.12 35.16
CA LYS A 23 -17.95 -43.25 35.76
C LYS A 23 -17.94 -44.47 34.85
N LEU A 24 -18.22 -44.28 33.56
CA LEU A 24 -18.26 -45.36 32.56
C LEU A 24 -16.88 -46.00 32.34
N ILE A 25 -15.79 -45.23 32.38
CA ILE A 25 -14.41 -45.73 32.33
C ILE A 25 -14.16 -46.66 33.52
N LYS A 26 -14.52 -46.25 34.75
CA LYS A 26 -14.38 -47.11 35.95
C LYS A 26 -15.14 -48.43 35.82
N ILE A 27 -16.34 -48.40 35.24
CA ILE A 27 -17.14 -49.62 34.99
C ILE A 27 -16.47 -50.49 33.92
N LEU A 28 -16.04 -49.89 32.81
CA LEU A 28 -15.42 -50.62 31.71
C LEU A 28 -14.06 -51.22 32.10
N LYS A 29 -13.30 -50.57 32.99
CA LYS A 29 -12.08 -51.13 33.61
C LYS A 29 -12.37 -52.42 34.38
N LYS A 30 -13.45 -52.45 35.17
CA LYS A 30 -13.86 -53.68 35.89
C LYS A 30 -14.27 -54.79 34.92
N VAL A 31 -14.99 -54.44 33.86
CA VAL A 31 -15.38 -55.40 32.80
C VAL A 31 -14.13 -55.97 32.11
N TYR A 32 -13.17 -55.12 31.73
CA TYR A 32 -11.90 -55.53 31.13
C TYR A 32 -11.11 -56.48 32.03
N ALA A 33 -10.96 -56.13 33.32
CA ALA A 33 -10.27 -56.97 34.30
C ALA A 33 -10.93 -58.34 34.50
N THR A 34 -12.26 -58.43 34.35
CA THR A 34 -13.01 -59.68 34.54
C THR A 34 -12.99 -60.58 33.29
N MET A 35 -12.99 -60.00 32.08
CA MET A 35 -13.09 -60.75 30.82
C MET A 35 -11.75 -61.25 30.28
N GLY A 36 -10.65 -60.58 30.63
CA GLY A 36 -9.35 -60.79 29.98
C GLY A 36 -9.29 -60.21 28.56
N ILE A 37 -8.08 -60.00 28.04
CA ILE A 37 -7.85 -59.24 26.81
C ILE A 37 -8.52 -59.84 25.57
N GLU A 38 -8.36 -61.15 25.32
CA GLU A 38 -8.83 -61.78 24.07
C GLU A 38 -10.35 -61.71 23.95
N ARG A 39 -11.07 -62.04 25.02
CA ARG A 39 -12.52 -61.99 25.04
C ARG A 39 -13.04 -60.56 24.98
N PHE A 40 -12.40 -59.64 25.72
CA PHE A 40 -12.76 -58.23 25.65
C PHE A 40 -12.58 -57.67 24.24
N TRP A 41 -11.45 -57.95 23.60
CA TRP A 41 -11.14 -57.47 22.25
C TRP A 41 -12.13 -58.00 21.21
N ALA A 42 -12.49 -59.29 21.29
CA ALA A 42 -13.46 -59.91 20.39
C ALA A 42 -14.85 -59.22 20.43
N GLU A 43 -15.28 -58.71 21.59
CA GLU A 43 -16.52 -57.95 21.73
C GLU A 43 -16.35 -56.45 21.44
N PHE A 44 -15.22 -55.86 21.81
CA PHE A 44 -14.94 -54.44 21.69
C PHE A 44 -14.66 -54.00 20.25
N GLN A 45 -13.86 -54.76 19.50
CA GLN A 45 -13.40 -54.38 18.15
C GLN A 45 -14.56 -54.24 17.14
N PRO A 46 -15.57 -55.13 17.10
CA PRO A 46 -16.73 -54.94 16.23
C PRO A 46 -17.53 -53.69 16.56
N LEU A 47 -17.65 -53.35 17.85
CA LEU A 47 -18.37 -52.15 18.31
C LEU A 47 -17.61 -50.86 17.96
N LEU A 48 -16.28 -50.91 17.97
CA LEU A 48 -15.43 -49.78 17.56
C LEU A 48 -15.58 -49.42 16.08
N LYS A 49 -15.95 -50.37 15.21
CA LYS A 49 -16.10 -50.11 13.76
C LYS A 49 -17.28 -49.18 13.43
N PHE A 50 -18.33 -49.15 14.25
CA PHE A 50 -19.51 -48.29 14.02
C PHE A 50 -19.15 -46.80 13.96
N PRO A 51 -18.46 -46.21 14.96
CA PRO A 51 -18.03 -44.82 14.85
C PRO A 51 -16.95 -44.58 13.77
N MET A 52 -16.17 -45.60 13.39
CA MET A 52 -15.08 -45.45 12.42
C MET A 52 -15.55 -45.22 10.97
N VAL A 53 -16.77 -45.63 10.62
CA VAL A 53 -17.33 -45.43 9.26
C VAL A 53 -18.11 -44.12 9.11
N VAL A 54 -18.18 -43.30 10.16
CA VAL A 54 -18.92 -42.02 10.14
C VAL A 54 -17.95 -40.86 9.89
N TYR A 55 -18.04 -40.26 8.70
CA TYR A 55 -17.20 -39.12 8.32
C TYR A 55 -17.58 -37.83 9.04
N ASN A 56 -18.89 -37.57 9.18
CA ASN A 56 -19.40 -36.35 9.79
C ASN A 56 -19.05 -36.30 11.28
N ARG A 57 -18.76 -35.11 11.79
CA ARG A 57 -18.39 -34.88 13.20
C ARG A 57 -19.62 -34.84 14.11
N GLU A 58 -20.40 -35.92 14.10
CA GLU A 58 -21.57 -36.07 14.95
C GLU A 58 -21.16 -36.13 16.43
N PRO A 59 -21.81 -35.37 17.34
CA PRO A 59 -21.41 -35.33 18.74
C PRO A 59 -21.34 -36.70 19.42
N ALA A 60 -22.27 -37.60 19.10
CA ALA A 60 -22.27 -38.97 19.64
C ALA A 60 -21.00 -39.75 19.25
N VAL A 61 -20.58 -39.63 17.99
CA VAL A 61 -19.38 -40.28 17.46
C VAL A 61 -18.12 -39.66 18.07
N GLU A 62 -18.02 -38.32 18.09
CA GLU A 62 -16.86 -37.64 18.69
C GLU A 62 -16.69 -38.01 20.17
N ARG A 63 -17.78 -38.07 20.94
CA ARG A 63 -17.77 -38.52 22.35
C ARG A 63 -17.35 -39.97 22.48
N THR A 64 -17.77 -40.85 21.57
CA THR A 64 -17.38 -42.27 21.60
C THR A 64 -15.88 -42.42 21.33
N ILE A 65 -15.34 -41.73 20.31
CA ILE A 65 -13.91 -41.73 20.01
C ILE A 65 -13.10 -41.18 21.19
N ASP A 66 -13.56 -40.10 21.83
CA ASP A 66 -12.90 -39.52 23.00
C ASP A 66 -12.93 -40.47 24.22
N PHE A 67 -14.09 -41.10 24.47
CA PHE A 67 -14.26 -42.09 25.53
C PHE A 67 -13.30 -43.27 25.34
N VAL A 68 -13.21 -43.80 24.11
CA VAL A 68 -12.31 -44.92 23.79
C VAL A 68 -10.85 -44.54 24.04
N ALA A 69 -10.42 -43.36 23.56
CA ALA A 69 -9.05 -42.91 23.77
C ALA A 69 -8.69 -42.79 25.26
N ARG A 70 -9.56 -42.16 26.05
CA ARG A 70 -9.37 -42.02 27.52
C ARG A 70 -9.42 -43.36 28.24
N PHE A 71 -10.36 -44.24 27.88
CA PHE A 71 -10.47 -45.56 28.50
C PHE A 71 -9.20 -46.37 28.30
N VAL A 72 -8.75 -46.51 27.04
CA VAL A 72 -7.62 -47.37 26.70
C VAL A 72 -6.32 -46.85 27.33
N THR A 73 -6.08 -45.54 27.30
CA THR A 73 -4.90 -44.94 27.94
C THR A 73 -4.94 -45.03 29.46
N SER A 74 -6.12 -44.93 30.07
CA SER A 74 -6.27 -45.06 31.54
C SER A 74 -5.92 -46.43 32.10
N LEU A 75 -5.77 -47.48 31.27
CA LEU A 75 -5.36 -48.81 31.72
C LEU A 75 -3.86 -48.91 32.02
N GLY A 76 -3.03 -48.01 31.48
CA GLY A 76 -1.57 -48.01 31.67
C GLY A 76 -1.05 -46.97 32.66
N ILE A 77 -1.89 -46.05 33.14
CA ILE A 77 -1.50 -44.98 34.07
C ILE A 77 -1.75 -45.47 35.51
N LYS A 78 -0.69 -45.76 36.27
CA LYS A 78 -0.80 -45.89 37.74
C LYS A 78 -0.99 -44.49 38.32
N HIS A 79 -2.09 -44.27 39.06
CA HIS A 79 -2.25 -43.07 39.87
C HIS A 79 -1.32 -43.16 41.09
N PRO A 80 -0.65 -42.06 41.51
CA PRO A 80 0.20 -42.02 42.69
C PRO A 80 -0.54 -42.15 44.05
N ASP A 81 -1.85 -42.41 44.06
CA ASP A 81 -2.69 -42.34 45.28
C ASP A 81 -2.75 -43.64 46.11
N ASN A 82 -1.90 -44.63 45.87
CA ASN A 82 -1.84 -45.87 46.68
C ASN A 82 -0.42 -46.11 47.21
N GLU A 83 0.11 -45.15 47.97
CA GLU A 83 1.20 -45.43 48.92
C GLU A 83 0.62 -46.11 50.17
N GLN A 84 0.55 -47.44 50.13
CA GLN A 84 0.74 -48.23 51.35
C GLN A 84 2.15 -48.77 51.33
N LYS A 85 2.91 -48.29 52.32
CA LYS A 85 4.24 -48.74 52.72
C LYS A 85 4.38 -50.25 52.57
N ASP A 86 5.33 -50.68 51.75
CA ASP A 86 6.17 -51.82 52.10
C ASP A 86 7.54 -51.64 51.42
N ASP A 87 8.56 -51.85 52.25
CA ASP A 87 9.99 -51.66 52.03
C ASP A 87 10.56 -52.48 50.87
N ASP A 88 11.62 -51.91 50.28
CA ASP A 88 12.78 -52.60 49.71
C ASP A 88 12.52 -53.72 48.69
N THR A 89 12.35 -53.33 47.42
CA THR A 89 12.99 -54.03 46.28
C THR A 89 13.20 -53.06 45.11
N GLU A 90 14.47 -52.80 44.79
CA GLU A 90 14.96 -51.93 43.70
C GLU A 90 14.70 -52.48 42.27
N ASP A 91 13.45 -52.83 41.91
CA ASP A 91 13.19 -53.33 40.54
C ASP A 91 11.76 -53.05 40.01
N ASN A 92 11.24 -51.83 40.14
CA ASN A 92 9.83 -51.53 39.81
C ASN A 92 9.55 -50.32 38.92
N ASN A 93 10.43 -50.01 37.95
CA ASN A 93 10.12 -49.10 36.83
C ASN A 93 9.86 -49.83 35.49
N LYS A 94 9.35 -51.07 35.54
CA LYS A 94 8.74 -51.67 34.34
C LYS A 94 7.31 -51.12 34.22
N VAL A 95 7.13 -50.18 33.29
CA VAL A 95 5.79 -49.85 32.76
C VAL A 95 5.15 -51.16 32.33
N GLU A 96 4.11 -51.62 33.02
CA GLU A 96 3.32 -52.75 32.54
C GLU A 96 2.80 -52.37 31.16
N SER A 97 3.28 -53.08 30.13
CA SER A 97 2.82 -52.96 28.75
C SER A 97 1.31 -53.00 28.74
N ASN A 98 0.65 -51.94 28.25
CA ASN A 98 -0.79 -51.87 28.11
C ASN A 98 -1.20 -52.66 26.85
N PRO A 99 -1.64 -53.92 26.97
CA PRO A 99 -1.74 -54.80 25.81
C PRO A 99 -2.93 -54.41 24.93
N LEU A 100 -3.97 -53.82 25.52
CA LEU A 100 -5.13 -53.31 24.78
C LEU A 100 -4.75 -52.09 23.93
N LEU A 101 -3.88 -51.21 24.44
CA LEU A 101 -3.38 -50.05 23.70
C LEU A 101 -2.58 -50.49 22.47
N GLN A 102 -1.67 -51.45 22.64
CA GLN A 102 -0.89 -52.01 21.53
C GLN A 102 -1.80 -52.62 20.46
N ARG A 103 -2.76 -53.45 20.87
CA ARG A 103 -3.72 -54.09 19.96
C ARG A 103 -4.63 -53.10 19.24
N LEU A 104 -4.98 -52.01 19.91
CA LEU A 104 -5.72 -50.92 19.29
C LEU A 104 -4.87 -50.19 18.24
N PHE A 105 -3.62 -49.85 18.55
CA PHE A 105 -2.74 -49.26 17.55
C PHE A 105 -2.51 -50.19 16.36
N ASP A 106 -2.30 -51.49 16.59
CA ASP A 106 -2.15 -52.48 15.50
C ASP A 106 -3.35 -52.44 14.55
N PHE A 107 -4.56 -52.53 15.11
CA PHE A 107 -5.79 -52.45 14.33
C PHE A 107 -5.93 -51.13 13.56
N LEU A 108 -5.59 -50.00 14.19
CA LEU A 108 -5.68 -48.69 13.53
C LEU A 108 -4.66 -48.56 12.40
N LEU A 109 -3.41 -48.94 12.65
CA LEU A 109 -2.31 -48.83 11.68
C LEU A 109 -2.48 -49.82 10.51
N GLU A 110 -3.13 -50.97 10.70
CA GLU A 110 -3.52 -51.85 9.58
C GLU A 110 -4.59 -51.24 8.67
N HIS A 111 -5.46 -50.37 9.21
CA HIS A 111 -6.62 -49.82 8.49
C HIS A 111 -6.42 -48.36 8.05
N HIS A 112 -5.23 -47.78 8.25
CA HIS A 112 -4.94 -46.39 7.89
C HIS A 112 -5.08 -46.12 6.38
N SER A 113 -5.02 -47.14 5.53
CA SER A 113 -5.10 -47.08 4.05
C SER A 113 -6.42 -47.60 3.48
N ALA A 114 -7.47 -47.68 4.29
CA ALA A 114 -8.80 -48.06 3.84
C ALA A 114 -9.31 -47.20 2.66
N LYS A 115 -10.04 -47.81 1.73
CA LYS A 115 -10.65 -47.12 0.57
C LYS A 115 -11.60 -46.00 1.02
N ASP A 116 -12.33 -46.23 2.10
CA ASP A 116 -13.29 -45.28 2.64
C ASP A 116 -12.61 -44.09 3.34
N ARG A 117 -13.07 -42.87 3.06
CA ARG A 117 -12.49 -41.63 3.61
C ARG A 117 -12.80 -41.44 5.10
N ALA A 118 -13.95 -41.91 5.58
CA ALA A 118 -14.35 -41.84 6.99
C ALA A 118 -13.42 -42.68 7.83
N VAL A 119 -13.14 -43.91 7.38
CA VAL A 119 -12.25 -44.83 8.10
C VAL A 119 -10.85 -44.24 8.24
N ARG A 120 -10.26 -43.74 7.15
CA ARG A 120 -8.93 -43.10 7.20
C ARG A 120 -8.90 -41.91 8.15
N PHE A 121 -9.93 -41.06 8.12
CA PHE A 121 -10.06 -39.92 9.03
C PHE A 121 -10.15 -40.37 10.50
N ARG A 122 -11.04 -41.32 10.80
CA ARG A 122 -11.27 -41.81 12.18
C ARG A 122 -10.07 -42.58 12.73
N VAL A 123 -9.38 -43.33 11.87
CA VAL A 123 -8.10 -43.98 12.24
C VAL A 123 -7.09 -42.93 12.68
N CYS A 124 -6.81 -41.93 11.83
CA CYS A 124 -5.84 -40.90 12.17
C CYS A 124 -6.28 -40.11 13.42
N GLN A 125 -7.57 -39.77 13.51
CA GLN A 125 -8.12 -39.05 14.66
C GLN A 125 -7.95 -39.82 15.97
N LEU A 126 -8.21 -41.13 15.96
CA LEU A 126 -8.08 -41.94 17.17
C LEU A 126 -6.61 -42.15 17.52
N VAL A 127 -5.71 -42.33 16.54
CA VAL A 127 -4.25 -42.33 16.76
C VAL A 127 -3.82 -41.03 17.42
N THR A 128 -4.21 -39.87 16.89
CA THR A 128 -3.92 -38.55 17.48
C THR A 128 -4.41 -38.47 18.92
N LYS A 129 -5.68 -38.84 19.18
CA LYS A 129 -6.26 -38.76 20.53
C LYS A 129 -5.61 -39.71 21.52
N LEU A 130 -5.19 -40.90 21.10
CA LEU A 130 -4.43 -41.83 21.93
C LEU A 130 -3.07 -41.21 22.31
N LEU A 131 -2.34 -40.68 21.33
CA LEU A 131 -1.05 -40.01 21.57
C LEU A 131 -1.17 -38.79 22.49
N SER A 132 -2.24 -38.00 22.36
CA SER A 132 -2.50 -36.87 23.26
C SER A 132 -2.90 -37.31 24.67
N SER A 133 -3.65 -38.41 24.80
CA SER A 133 -4.14 -38.89 26.11
C SER A 133 -3.08 -39.61 26.94
N LEU A 134 -1.96 -40.03 26.32
CA LEU A 134 -0.84 -40.66 27.03
C LEU A 134 -0.03 -39.68 27.90
N GLY A 135 -0.12 -38.36 27.65
CA GLY A 135 0.66 -37.34 28.35
C GLY A 135 2.04 -37.09 27.74
N GLU A 136 2.69 -35.99 28.14
CA GLU A 136 3.93 -35.48 27.52
C GLU A 136 5.16 -36.36 27.79
N GLU A 137 5.20 -37.06 28.93
CA GLU A 137 6.32 -37.92 29.36
C GLU A 137 6.16 -39.39 28.97
N ALA A 138 5.10 -39.75 28.24
CA ALA A 138 4.84 -41.14 27.89
C ALA A 138 5.86 -41.69 26.88
N MET A 139 6.50 -42.80 27.24
CA MET A 139 7.36 -43.58 26.33
C MET A 139 6.54 -44.64 25.60
N ILE A 140 6.76 -44.76 24.29
CA ILE A 140 6.21 -45.82 23.44
C ILE A 140 7.35 -46.66 22.91
N ASP A 141 7.08 -47.95 22.69
CA ASP A 141 8.04 -48.88 22.11
C ASP A 141 8.51 -48.44 20.72
N ASP A 142 9.80 -48.62 20.42
CA ASP A 142 10.43 -48.17 19.17
C ASP A 142 9.77 -48.77 17.92
N ALA A 143 9.33 -50.04 17.97
CA ALA A 143 8.67 -50.68 16.83
C ALA A 143 7.27 -50.10 16.57
N LEU A 144 6.55 -49.76 17.64
CA LEU A 144 5.26 -49.06 17.52
C LEU A 144 5.46 -47.62 17.01
N TYR A 145 6.48 -46.94 17.53
CA TYR A 145 6.87 -45.60 17.08
C TYR A 145 7.14 -45.56 15.57
N GLU A 146 7.99 -46.43 15.04
CA GLU A 146 8.35 -46.48 13.62
C GLU A 146 7.11 -46.73 12.74
N ARG A 147 6.19 -47.59 13.19
CA ARG A 147 4.94 -47.85 12.46
C ARG A 147 4.01 -46.64 12.44
N ILE A 148 3.81 -45.97 13.59
CA ILE A 148 3.02 -44.74 13.64
C ILE A 148 3.64 -43.68 12.74
N PHE A 149 4.97 -43.51 12.83
CA PHE A 149 5.74 -42.57 12.02
C PHE A 149 5.52 -42.80 10.53
N HIS A 150 5.76 -44.01 10.02
CA HIS A 150 5.60 -44.33 8.60
C HIS A 150 4.15 -44.19 8.13
N CYS A 151 3.18 -44.73 8.87
CA CYS A 151 1.77 -44.66 8.51
C CYS A 151 1.29 -43.20 8.44
N MET A 152 1.63 -42.37 9.43
CA MET A 152 1.19 -40.97 9.46
C MET A 152 1.91 -40.12 8.42
N LEU A 153 3.18 -40.39 8.12
CA LEU A 153 3.91 -39.71 7.05
C LEU A 153 3.26 -39.96 5.68
N GLU A 154 2.75 -41.18 5.43
CA GLU A 154 1.95 -41.47 4.24
C GLU A 154 0.61 -40.72 4.23
N ARG A 155 -0.03 -40.53 5.40
CA ARG A 155 -1.29 -39.79 5.54
C ARG A 155 -1.16 -38.28 5.42
N LEU A 156 0.05 -37.72 5.53
CA LEU A 156 0.29 -36.32 5.14
C LEU A 156 0.00 -36.03 3.66
N ARG A 157 -0.03 -37.05 2.78
CA ARG A 157 -0.34 -36.92 1.35
C ARG A 157 -1.75 -37.37 0.99
N ASP A 158 -2.64 -37.51 1.99
CA ASP A 158 -4.00 -37.97 1.77
C ASP A 158 -4.80 -37.01 0.88
N LYS A 159 -5.70 -37.53 0.04
CA LYS A 159 -6.59 -36.71 -0.80
C LYS A 159 -7.55 -35.84 0.02
N THR A 160 -7.89 -36.26 1.23
CA THR A 160 -8.90 -35.63 2.10
C THR A 160 -8.23 -34.80 3.20
N HIS A 161 -8.46 -33.48 3.20
CA HIS A 161 -7.75 -32.57 4.09
C HIS A 161 -7.91 -32.85 5.60
N PRO A 162 -9.06 -33.31 6.15
CA PRO A 162 -9.16 -33.65 7.57
C PRO A 162 -8.28 -34.84 7.97
N VAL A 163 -7.99 -35.77 7.05
CA VAL A 163 -7.04 -36.86 7.30
C VAL A 163 -5.64 -36.29 7.46
N ARG A 164 -5.23 -35.39 6.55
CA ARG A 164 -3.94 -34.70 6.63
C ARG A 164 -3.80 -33.91 7.93
N VAL A 165 -4.84 -33.19 8.36
CA VAL A 165 -4.88 -32.49 9.66
C VAL A 165 -4.59 -33.44 10.82
N GLN A 166 -5.28 -34.58 10.91
CA GLN A 166 -5.04 -35.54 11.99
C GLN A 166 -3.63 -36.16 11.91
N ALA A 167 -3.13 -36.44 10.70
CA ALA A 167 -1.77 -36.94 10.52
C ALA A 167 -0.70 -35.93 10.97
N VAL A 168 -0.90 -34.62 10.70
CA VAL A 168 -0.04 -33.55 11.24
C VAL A 168 -0.06 -33.54 12.77
N LEU A 169 -1.26 -33.59 13.37
CA LEU A 169 -1.40 -33.62 14.83
C LEU A 169 -0.75 -34.86 15.46
N ALA A 170 -0.86 -36.02 14.82
CA ALA A 170 -0.23 -37.26 15.29
C ALA A 170 1.30 -37.20 15.22
N LEU A 171 1.86 -36.56 14.19
CA LEU A 171 3.31 -36.40 14.01
C LEU A 171 3.90 -35.22 14.79
N ALA A 172 3.08 -34.37 15.43
CA ALA A 172 3.54 -33.15 16.08
C ALA A 172 4.64 -33.43 17.14
N ARG A 173 4.50 -34.50 17.92
CA ARG A 173 5.46 -34.91 18.94
C ARG A 173 6.66 -35.71 18.39
N LEU A 174 6.64 -36.10 17.12
CA LEU A 174 7.67 -36.92 16.48
C LEU A 174 8.62 -36.10 15.59
N GLN A 175 8.67 -34.79 15.82
CA GLN A 175 9.63 -33.90 15.17
C GLN A 175 10.94 -33.92 15.95
N ASP A 176 12.06 -33.91 15.23
CA ASP A 176 13.39 -33.73 15.80
C ASP A 176 14.04 -32.46 15.23
N PRO A 177 14.03 -31.33 15.96
CA PRO A 177 14.66 -30.09 15.53
C PRO A 177 16.18 -30.14 15.50
N SER A 178 16.81 -31.10 16.19
CA SER A 178 18.26 -31.27 16.22
C SER A 178 18.77 -31.99 14.97
N ASP A 179 17.94 -32.88 14.39
CA ASP A 179 18.21 -33.50 13.10
C ASP A 179 17.92 -32.53 11.93
N ALA A 180 18.99 -32.05 11.30
CA ALA A 180 18.93 -31.24 10.08
C ALA A 180 18.11 -31.89 8.96
N ASN A 181 17.97 -33.22 8.95
CA ASN A 181 17.28 -33.99 7.94
C ASN A 181 15.93 -34.57 8.36
N CYS A 182 15.39 -34.17 9.53
CA CYS A 182 14.14 -34.71 10.08
C CYS A 182 13.02 -34.78 9.02
N PRO A 183 12.51 -35.98 8.69
CA PRO A 183 11.50 -36.17 7.65
C PRO A 183 10.17 -35.46 7.96
N VAL A 184 9.78 -35.39 9.23
CA VAL A 184 8.54 -34.71 9.66
C VAL A 184 8.65 -33.21 9.42
N ILE A 185 9.76 -32.59 9.84
CA ILE A 185 9.98 -31.15 9.61
C ILE A 185 10.01 -30.86 8.10
N LYS A 186 10.70 -31.68 7.30
CA LYS A 186 10.68 -31.53 5.83
C LYS A 186 9.26 -31.62 5.26
N ALA A 187 8.45 -32.56 5.72
CA ALA A 187 7.07 -32.70 5.29
C ALA A 187 6.19 -31.52 5.74
N PHE A 188 6.38 -31.01 6.96
CA PHE A 188 5.68 -29.84 7.48
C PHE A 188 6.04 -28.57 6.69
N LEU A 189 7.32 -28.36 6.39
CA LEU A 189 7.77 -27.25 5.53
C LEU A 189 7.14 -27.31 4.13
N PHE A 190 6.98 -28.50 3.57
CA PHE A 190 6.26 -28.68 2.30
C PHE A 190 4.78 -28.32 2.42
N LEU A 191 4.08 -28.89 3.42
CA LEU A 191 2.64 -28.67 3.61
C LEU A 191 2.29 -27.22 3.94
N VAL A 192 3.07 -26.57 4.81
CA VAL A 192 2.81 -25.18 5.20
C VAL A 192 2.97 -24.22 4.04
N ALA A 193 3.84 -24.54 3.07
CA ALA A 193 4.06 -23.73 1.89
C ALA A 193 3.02 -24.00 0.79
N LEU A 194 2.65 -25.27 0.56
CA LEU A 194 2.00 -25.71 -0.68
C LEU A 194 0.65 -26.43 -0.49
N ASP A 195 0.21 -26.75 0.73
CA ASP A 195 -1.10 -27.40 0.90
C ASP A 195 -2.22 -26.45 0.47
N PRO A 196 -3.14 -26.85 -0.43
CA PRO A 196 -4.20 -25.97 -0.90
C PRO A 196 -5.21 -25.62 0.20
N ASN A 197 -5.37 -26.49 1.22
CA ASN A 197 -6.35 -26.29 2.26
C ASN A 197 -5.76 -25.49 3.45
N PRO A 198 -6.38 -24.36 3.82
CA PRO A 198 -5.86 -23.50 4.88
C PRO A 198 -5.86 -24.16 6.26
N GLU A 199 -6.80 -25.07 6.55
CA GLU A 199 -6.85 -25.73 7.86
C GLU A 199 -5.64 -26.67 8.06
N VAL A 200 -5.13 -27.27 6.98
CA VAL A 200 -3.89 -28.06 7.04
C VAL A 200 -2.71 -27.14 7.35
N ARG A 201 -2.54 -26.04 6.60
CA ARG A 201 -1.44 -25.07 6.81
C ARG A 201 -1.47 -24.49 8.23
N LYS A 202 -2.65 -24.11 8.71
CA LYS A 202 -2.90 -23.64 10.08
C LYS A 202 -2.48 -24.67 11.13
N THR A 203 -2.89 -25.92 10.94
CA THR A 203 -2.54 -27.03 11.86
C THR A 203 -1.03 -27.29 11.86
N VAL A 204 -0.39 -27.23 10.69
CA VAL A 204 1.06 -27.37 10.59
C VAL A 204 1.76 -26.25 11.35
N ILE A 205 1.33 -24.99 11.19
CA ILE A 205 1.91 -23.86 11.93
C ILE A 205 1.75 -24.01 13.44
N SER A 206 0.61 -24.47 13.93
CA SER A 206 0.44 -24.69 15.38
C SER A 206 1.32 -25.84 15.92
N CYS A 207 1.71 -26.79 15.07
CA CYS A 207 2.46 -27.98 15.47
C CYS A 207 3.96 -27.91 15.20
N ILE A 208 4.41 -27.16 14.18
CA ILE A 208 5.80 -27.16 13.74
C ILE A 208 6.71 -26.65 14.85
N ALA A 209 7.80 -27.38 15.11
CA ALA A 209 8.76 -27.00 16.13
C ALA A 209 9.54 -25.74 15.69
N PRO A 210 9.58 -24.65 16.49
CA PRO A 210 10.36 -23.47 16.16
C PRO A 210 11.87 -23.75 16.28
N CYS A 211 12.61 -23.55 15.20
CA CYS A 211 14.07 -23.57 15.15
C CYS A 211 14.55 -22.70 13.99
N LEU A 212 15.87 -22.52 13.86
CA LEU A 212 16.46 -21.70 12.77
C LEU A 212 15.97 -22.11 11.38
N LYS A 213 15.75 -23.42 11.16
CA LYS A 213 15.28 -23.96 9.88
C LYS A 213 13.79 -23.68 9.60
N THR A 214 12.95 -23.66 10.62
CA THR A 214 11.49 -23.52 10.47
C THR A 214 11.01 -22.08 10.60
N LEU A 215 11.78 -21.22 11.27
CA LEU A 215 11.46 -19.80 11.49
C LEU A 215 11.07 -19.06 10.19
N PRO A 216 11.81 -19.16 9.06
CA PRO A 216 11.42 -18.46 7.83
C PRO A 216 10.04 -18.89 7.30
N ALA A 217 9.69 -20.17 7.44
CA ALA A 217 8.40 -20.69 7.01
C ALA A 217 7.26 -20.23 7.93
N ILE A 218 7.52 -20.12 9.24
CA ILE A 218 6.56 -19.58 10.22
C ILE A 218 6.29 -18.10 9.91
N LEU A 219 7.35 -17.29 9.76
CA LEU A 219 7.23 -15.87 9.41
C LEU A 219 6.49 -15.69 8.09
N LYS A 220 6.77 -16.49 7.06
CA LYS A 220 6.07 -16.41 5.77
C LYS A 220 4.55 -16.69 5.87
N ARG A 221 4.05 -17.25 6.97
CA ARG A 221 2.61 -17.47 7.20
C ARG A 221 1.88 -16.30 7.86
N THR A 222 2.57 -15.23 8.29
CA THR A 222 1.90 -13.94 8.59
C THR A 222 1.31 -13.29 7.35
N ARG A 223 1.73 -13.70 6.15
CA ARG A 223 1.21 -13.28 4.84
C ARG A 223 0.41 -14.38 4.10
N ASP A 224 -0.15 -15.35 4.83
CA ASP A 224 -1.00 -16.38 4.20
C ASP A 224 -2.29 -15.77 3.62
N ALA A 225 -2.77 -16.32 2.50
CA ALA A 225 -4.00 -15.88 1.85
C ALA A 225 -5.26 -15.99 2.75
N LYS A 226 -5.24 -16.84 3.79
CA LYS A 226 -6.32 -16.93 4.78
C LYS A 226 -5.92 -16.27 6.10
N ASP A 227 -6.75 -15.34 6.53
CA ASP A 227 -6.66 -14.61 7.80
C ASP A 227 -6.53 -15.53 9.02
N THR A 228 -7.26 -16.63 9.08
CA THR A 228 -7.18 -17.60 10.19
C THR A 228 -5.81 -18.27 10.31
N VAL A 229 -5.09 -18.46 9.20
CA VAL A 229 -3.70 -18.96 9.22
C VAL A 229 -2.77 -17.88 9.75
N ARG A 230 -2.95 -16.62 9.29
CA ARG A 230 -2.17 -15.46 9.75
C ARG A 230 -2.32 -15.23 11.25
N GLN A 231 -3.55 -15.29 11.78
CA GLN A 231 -3.82 -15.20 13.23
C GLN A 231 -3.05 -16.25 14.04
N VAL A 232 -3.04 -17.51 13.58
CA VAL A 232 -2.30 -18.59 14.26
C VAL A 232 -0.80 -18.39 14.12
N ALA A 233 -0.29 -17.90 12.98
CA ALA A 233 1.13 -17.57 12.84
C ALA A 233 1.58 -16.50 13.84
N PHE A 234 0.85 -15.39 13.97
CA PHE A 234 1.12 -14.36 14.98
C PHE A 234 1.05 -14.92 16.41
N THR A 235 0.08 -15.79 16.70
CA THR A 235 -0.04 -16.45 18.01
C THR A 235 1.17 -17.35 18.30
N VAL A 236 1.60 -18.16 17.33
CA VAL A 236 2.77 -19.04 17.47
C VAL A 236 4.06 -18.24 17.65
N ILE A 237 4.21 -17.12 16.94
CA ILE A 237 5.36 -16.23 17.11
C ILE A 237 5.36 -15.64 18.53
N ALA A 238 4.22 -15.16 19.02
CA ALA A 238 4.10 -14.63 20.37
C ALA A 238 4.42 -15.68 21.44
N GLU A 239 3.87 -16.88 21.32
CA GLU A 239 3.93 -17.90 22.38
C GLU A 239 5.21 -18.74 22.36
N LYS A 240 5.79 -19.00 21.18
CA LYS A 240 6.85 -20.00 21.02
C LYS A 240 8.18 -19.46 20.51
N ILE A 241 8.25 -18.20 20.05
CA ILE A 241 9.48 -17.62 19.51
C ILE A 241 9.92 -16.46 20.42
N PRO A 242 11.12 -16.54 21.03
CA PRO A 242 11.62 -15.44 21.85
C PRO A 242 11.97 -14.23 20.97
N LEU A 243 11.67 -13.02 21.44
CA LEU A 243 11.92 -11.77 20.71
C LEU A 243 13.38 -11.63 20.25
N LYS A 244 14.34 -12.09 21.07
CA LYS A 244 15.78 -12.08 20.76
C LYS A 244 16.17 -12.98 19.57
N ALA A 245 15.33 -13.95 19.19
CA ALA A 245 15.55 -14.77 17.99
C ALA A 245 15.17 -14.06 16.69
N LEU A 246 14.50 -12.90 16.77
CA LEU A 246 14.10 -12.09 15.63
C LEU A 246 15.07 -10.92 15.45
N THR A 247 15.43 -10.63 14.20
CA THR A 247 16.16 -9.40 13.86
C THR A 247 15.26 -8.18 14.03
N ILE A 248 15.83 -6.98 14.19
CA ILE A 248 15.06 -5.74 14.30
C ILE A 248 14.14 -5.57 13.09
N GLY A 249 14.65 -5.77 11.88
CA GLY A 249 13.85 -5.73 10.65
C GLY A 249 12.68 -6.72 10.64
N GLN A 250 12.85 -7.93 11.19
CA GLN A 250 11.75 -8.90 11.34
C GLN A 250 10.71 -8.43 12.37
N ARG A 251 11.13 -7.81 13.49
CA ARG A 251 10.21 -7.29 14.51
C ARG A 251 9.33 -6.19 13.93
N VAL A 252 9.96 -5.21 13.27
CA VAL A 252 9.29 -4.10 12.58
C VAL A 252 8.35 -4.62 11.50
N GLN A 253 8.81 -5.55 10.67
CA GLN A 253 7.99 -6.16 9.62
C GLN A 253 6.75 -6.87 10.18
N LEU A 254 6.89 -7.63 11.27
CA LEU A 254 5.76 -8.32 11.90
C LEU A 254 4.72 -7.34 12.43
N LEU A 255 5.15 -6.27 13.10
CA LEU A 255 4.25 -5.23 13.58
C LEU A 255 3.58 -4.50 12.41
N GLN A 256 4.35 -4.12 11.39
CA GLN A 256 3.84 -3.45 10.19
C GLN A 256 2.75 -4.29 9.50
N GLU A 257 2.98 -5.59 9.32
CA GLU A 257 2.01 -6.51 8.70
C GLU A 257 0.80 -6.77 9.58
N GLY A 258 1.02 -6.95 10.89
CA GLY A 258 -0.02 -7.37 11.82
C GLY A 258 -0.95 -6.22 12.20
N LEU A 259 -0.41 -5.03 12.51
CA LEU A 259 -1.20 -3.86 12.89
C LEU A 259 -1.94 -3.25 11.70
N ASN A 260 -1.37 -3.34 10.49
CA ASN A 260 -2.00 -2.86 9.26
C ASN A 260 -2.70 -3.96 8.44
N ASP A 261 -2.96 -5.12 9.05
CA ASP A 261 -3.66 -6.21 8.35
C ASP A 261 -5.09 -5.80 7.99
N ARG A 262 -5.58 -6.23 6.81
CA ARG A 262 -6.96 -5.99 6.37
C ARG A 262 -8.00 -6.64 7.31
N ALA A 263 -7.68 -7.80 7.88
CA ALA A 263 -8.57 -8.54 8.76
C ALA A 263 -8.44 -8.08 10.22
N GLU A 264 -9.55 -7.63 10.81
CA GLU A 264 -9.59 -7.16 12.21
C GLU A 264 -9.11 -8.22 13.21
N GLY A 265 -9.44 -9.50 12.97
CA GLY A 265 -8.97 -10.60 13.81
C GLY A 265 -7.44 -10.73 13.85
N VAL A 266 -6.74 -10.42 12.76
CA VAL A 266 -5.27 -10.41 12.73
C VAL A 266 -4.72 -9.22 13.52
N ARG A 267 -5.27 -8.02 13.30
CA ARG A 267 -4.88 -6.80 14.05
C ARG A 267 -5.02 -7.00 15.56
N LYS A 268 -6.14 -7.57 16.00
CA LYS A 268 -6.39 -7.90 17.42
C LYS A 268 -5.38 -8.89 17.99
N VAL A 269 -4.98 -9.91 17.23
CA VAL A 269 -3.95 -10.87 17.70
C VAL A 269 -2.58 -10.21 17.74
N CYS A 270 -2.23 -9.38 16.77
CA CYS A 270 -0.96 -8.66 16.78
C CYS A 270 -0.87 -7.70 17.98
N GLY A 271 -1.81 -6.78 18.13
CA GLY A 271 -1.83 -5.82 19.25
C GLY A 271 -2.08 -6.48 20.61
N GLY A 272 -3.09 -7.34 20.71
CA GLY A 272 -3.52 -7.91 21.99
C GLY A 272 -2.73 -9.13 22.48
N LYS A 273 -1.96 -9.81 21.62
CA LYS A 273 -1.13 -10.97 22.02
C LYS A 273 0.35 -10.77 21.74
N LEU A 274 0.73 -10.51 20.48
CA LEU A 274 2.15 -10.40 20.12
C LEU A 274 2.81 -9.23 20.84
N LEU A 275 2.24 -8.04 20.69
CA LEU A 275 2.78 -6.81 21.29
C LEU A 275 2.78 -6.90 22.82
N GLN A 276 1.68 -7.36 23.43
CA GLN A 276 1.60 -7.58 24.88
C GLN A 276 2.65 -8.57 25.39
N LYS A 277 2.91 -9.66 24.65
CA LYS A 277 3.93 -10.64 25.03
C LYS A 277 5.35 -10.10 24.90
N TRP A 278 5.60 -9.24 23.90
CA TRP A 278 6.87 -8.53 23.76
C TRP A 278 7.08 -7.52 24.86
N LEU A 279 6.06 -6.72 25.19
CA LEU A 279 6.10 -5.78 26.31
C LEU A 279 6.35 -6.49 27.65
N TYR A 280 5.70 -7.62 27.89
CA TYR A 280 5.96 -8.46 29.06
C TYR A 280 7.42 -8.96 29.13
N SER A 281 8.06 -9.18 27.99
CA SER A 281 9.48 -9.60 27.94
C SER A 281 10.44 -8.49 28.37
N PHE A 282 9.96 -7.25 28.44
CA PHE A 282 10.65 -6.07 28.98
C PHE A 282 10.01 -5.59 30.30
N GLU A 283 9.30 -6.46 31.01
CA GLU A 283 8.68 -6.17 32.32
C GLU A 283 7.72 -4.96 32.30
N GLY A 284 7.11 -4.66 31.15
CA GLY A 284 6.25 -3.49 31.00
C GLY A 284 6.97 -2.20 30.60
N ASN A 285 8.30 -2.21 30.42
CA ASN A 285 9.06 -1.05 29.98
C ASN A 285 8.90 -0.81 28.46
N VAL A 286 8.06 0.16 28.11
CA VAL A 286 7.79 0.54 26.72
C VAL A 286 9.00 1.14 26.03
N LEU A 287 9.86 1.88 26.75
CA LEU A 287 11.05 2.50 26.17
C LEU A 287 12.08 1.45 25.73
N GLU A 288 12.25 0.38 26.51
CA GLU A 288 13.10 -0.75 26.10
C GLU A 288 12.52 -1.51 24.90
N LEU A 289 11.19 -1.64 24.83
CA LEU A 289 10.53 -2.20 23.66
C LEU A 289 10.80 -1.34 22.42
N LEU A 290 10.64 -0.01 22.51
CA LEU A 290 10.94 0.93 21.42
C LEU A 290 12.41 0.85 20.98
N HIS A 291 13.33 0.78 21.94
CA HIS A 291 14.76 0.60 21.65
C HIS A 291 15.01 -0.68 20.84
N SER A 292 14.27 -1.75 21.14
CA SER A 292 14.35 -3.02 20.41
C SER A 292 13.76 -2.99 18.99
N LEU A 293 13.09 -1.88 18.62
CA LEU A 293 12.42 -1.66 17.33
C LEU A 293 13.13 -0.62 16.45
N ASP A 294 14.17 0.05 16.93
CA ASP A 294 14.92 1.07 16.17
C ASP A 294 14.00 2.21 15.68
N VAL A 295 13.65 3.10 16.62
CA VAL A 295 12.67 4.19 16.40
C VAL A 295 13.06 5.16 15.30
N GLU A 296 14.35 5.35 15.04
CA GLU A 296 14.88 6.30 14.06
C GLU A 296 14.56 5.86 12.63
N ASN A 297 14.72 4.56 12.35
CA ASN A 297 14.42 3.97 11.04
C ASN A 297 12.96 3.49 10.92
N SER A 298 12.26 3.34 12.04
CA SER A 298 10.95 2.67 12.13
C SER A 298 9.87 3.59 12.72
N THR A 299 9.96 4.90 12.45
CA THR A 299 9.14 5.93 13.10
C THR A 299 7.65 5.63 13.05
N ASP A 300 7.09 5.45 11.85
CA ASP A 300 5.63 5.26 11.66
C ASP A 300 5.08 4.06 12.43
N ILE A 301 5.81 2.93 12.43
CA ILE A 301 5.35 1.74 13.13
C ILE A 301 5.48 1.89 14.65
N CYS A 302 6.52 2.60 15.13
CA CYS A 302 6.68 2.89 16.56
C CYS A 302 5.59 3.82 17.06
N GLN A 303 5.18 4.82 16.26
CA GLN A 303 4.01 5.65 16.58
C GLN A 303 2.73 4.81 16.65
N GLN A 304 2.52 3.85 15.75
CA GLN A 304 1.36 2.95 15.80
C GLN A 304 1.38 2.03 17.03
N VAL A 305 2.56 1.50 17.39
CA VAL A 305 2.76 0.70 18.60
C VAL A 305 2.38 1.50 19.84
N LEU A 306 2.84 2.74 19.95
CA LEU A 306 2.51 3.62 21.07
C LEU A 306 1.03 3.96 21.11
N LYS A 307 0.41 4.31 19.98
CA LYS A 307 -1.04 4.55 19.89
C LYS A 307 -1.85 3.32 20.33
N GLN A 308 -1.45 2.11 19.93
CA GLN A 308 -2.07 0.87 20.38
C GLN A 308 -1.90 0.69 21.90
N PHE A 309 -0.69 0.88 22.42
CA PHE A 309 -0.40 0.78 23.86
C PHE A 309 -1.20 1.78 24.69
N PHE A 310 -1.30 3.04 24.24
CA PHE A 310 -2.06 4.09 24.91
C PHE A 310 -3.56 3.82 24.89
N THR A 311 -4.09 3.26 23.81
CA THR A 311 -5.51 2.87 23.74
C THR A 311 -5.85 1.78 24.75
N ASP A 312 -4.89 0.89 25.05
CA ASP A 312 -5.07 -0.25 25.95
C ASP A 312 -4.80 0.11 27.44
N THR A 313 -4.29 1.31 27.74
CA THR A 313 -3.84 1.71 29.09
C THR A 313 -4.53 3.01 29.55
N PRO A 314 -5.06 3.08 30.78
CA PRO A 314 -5.65 4.33 31.30
C PRO A 314 -4.64 5.49 31.31
N ILE A 315 -5.10 6.70 30.95
CA ILE A 315 -4.25 7.91 30.91
C ILE A 315 -3.53 8.19 32.23
N ALA A 316 -4.22 7.99 33.36
CA ALA A 316 -3.65 8.19 34.68
C ALA A 316 -2.41 7.29 34.91
N ASP A 317 -2.47 6.04 34.46
CA ASP A 317 -1.36 5.10 34.59
C ASP A 317 -0.23 5.45 33.62
N LEU A 318 -0.55 5.87 32.39
CA LEU A 318 0.44 6.31 31.41
C LEU A 318 1.28 7.48 31.92
N VAL A 319 0.62 8.48 32.51
CA VAL A 319 1.25 9.67 33.08
C VAL A 319 2.06 9.30 34.32
N ALA A 320 1.49 8.52 35.24
CA ALA A 320 2.18 8.10 36.46
C ALA A 320 3.43 7.24 36.18
N ASN A 321 3.40 6.43 35.12
CA ASN A 321 4.52 5.56 34.74
C ASN A 321 5.63 6.30 33.96
N PHE A 322 5.39 7.52 33.47
CA PHE A 322 6.41 8.31 32.79
C PHE A 322 7.30 9.09 33.77
N THR A 323 8.07 8.37 34.57
CA THR A 323 8.86 8.90 35.70
C THR A 323 10.19 9.57 35.29
N LEU A 324 10.38 9.89 34.01
CA LEU A 324 11.62 10.50 33.50
C LEU A 324 11.66 12.02 33.63
N LEU A 325 10.51 12.65 33.86
CA LEU A 325 10.36 14.08 33.95
C LEU A 325 10.92 14.63 35.28
N ASP A 326 11.59 15.78 35.20
CA ASP A 326 12.05 16.56 36.35
C ASP A 326 10.97 17.51 36.90
N ASP A 327 11.33 18.35 37.87
CA ASP A 327 10.41 19.32 38.51
C ASP A 327 9.87 20.40 37.53
N GLN A 328 10.45 20.52 36.33
CA GLN A 328 9.99 21.43 35.27
C GLN A 328 9.22 20.68 34.17
N ASN A 329 8.87 19.42 34.42
CA ASN A 329 8.30 18.48 33.46
C ASN A 329 9.18 18.32 32.20
N LEU A 330 10.50 18.40 32.34
CA LEU A 330 11.46 18.17 31.26
C LEU A 330 12.14 16.81 31.46
N VAL A 331 12.44 16.11 30.36
CA VAL A 331 13.38 14.99 30.42
C VAL A 331 14.79 15.56 30.63
N PRO A 332 15.55 15.15 31.65
CA PRO A 332 16.93 15.62 31.84
C PRO A 332 17.79 15.31 30.62
N GLU A 333 18.61 16.27 30.17
CA GLU A 333 19.40 16.16 28.93
C GLU A 333 20.26 14.90 28.86
N GLN A 334 20.80 14.44 30.01
CA GLN A 334 21.65 13.25 30.07
C GLN A 334 20.87 11.94 29.85
N LYS A 335 19.56 11.97 30.02
CA LYS A 335 18.65 10.83 29.84
C LYS A 335 17.86 10.93 28.53
N LEU A 336 17.95 12.04 27.81
CA LEU A 336 17.21 12.26 26.56
C LEU A 336 17.65 11.24 25.49
N SER A 337 16.67 10.55 24.92
CA SER A 337 16.89 9.55 23.88
C SER A 337 15.82 9.66 22.79
N PRO A 338 16.05 9.11 21.58
CA PRO A 338 15.05 9.05 20.52
C PRO A 338 13.72 8.43 20.99
N GLU A 339 13.78 7.36 21.78
CA GLU A 339 12.60 6.62 22.26
C GLU A 339 11.77 7.46 23.22
N ASN A 340 12.40 8.13 24.20
CA ASN A 340 11.66 8.91 25.17
C ASN A 340 11.17 10.26 24.61
N ALA A 341 11.88 10.86 23.64
CA ALA A 341 11.40 12.05 22.94
C ALA A 341 10.11 11.74 22.15
N MET A 342 10.09 10.63 21.41
CA MET A 342 8.88 10.18 20.70
C MET A 342 7.75 9.81 21.66
N TYR A 343 8.04 9.03 22.71
CA TYR A 343 7.05 8.65 23.72
C TYR A 343 6.43 9.87 24.38
N TRP A 344 7.27 10.84 24.78
CA TRP A 344 6.84 12.06 25.45
C TRP A 344 5.91 12.89 24.58
N TRP A 345 6.29 13.15 23.32
CA TRP A 345 5.43 13.85 22.37
C TRP A 345 4.07 13.15 22.18
N LEU A 346 4.08 11.84 21.90
CA LEU A 346 2.84 11.12 21.63
C LEU A 346 1.96 11.00 22.88
N LEU A 347 2.55 10.90 24.07
CA LEU A 347 1.79 10.92 25.32
C LEU A 347 1.10 12.27 25.51
N CYS A 348 1.82 13.38 25.37
CA CYS A 348 1.22 14.73 25.43
C CYS A 348 0.10 14.89 24.40
N GLN A 349 0.34 14.46 23.16
CA GLN A 349 -0.69 14.50 22.10
C GLN A 349 -1.91 13.64 22.47
N HIS A 350 -1.71 12.43 23.01
CA HIS A 350 -2.80 11.54 23.38
C HIS A 350 -3.67 12.11 24.50
N VAL A 351 -3.04 12.67 25.54
CA VAL A 351 -3.75 13.34 26.64
C VAL A 351 -4.48 14.58 26.15
N HIS A 352 -3.84 15.41 25.32
CA HIS A 352 -4.44 16.60 24.73
C HIS A 352 -5.67 16.27 23.86
N GLN A 353 -5.59 15.20 23.05
CA GLN A 353 -6.72 14.73 22.22
C GLN A 353 -7.86 14.09 23.01
N ALA A 354 -7.61 13.63 24.24
CA ALA A 354 -8.64 13.07 25.12
C ALA A 354 -9.64 14.14 25.63
N GLY A 355 -9.29 15.43 25.49
CA GLY A 355 -10.15 16.56 25.81
C GLY A 355 -9.86 17.21 27.17
N THR A 356 -10.62 18.26 27.48
CA THR A 356 -10.42 19.15 28.64
C THR A 356 -10.51 18.44 29.99
N ASP A 357 -11.24 17.33 30.08
CA ASP A 357 -11.37 16.56 31.32
C ASP A 357 -10.04 15.94 31.78
N TYR A 358 -9.04 15.87 30.89
CA TYR A 358 -7.72 15.32 31.15
C TYR A 358 -6.62 16.37 31.21
N GLU A 359 -6.96 17.66 31.20
CA GLU A 359 -6.00 18.78 31.22
C GLU A 359 -5.06 18.73 32.43
N GLN A 360 -5.57 18.31 33.60
CA GLN A 360 -4.75 18.09 34.79
C GLN A 360 -3.60 17.08 34.59
N PHE A 361 -3.77 16.09 33.71
CA PHE A 361 -2.73 15.12 33.40
C PHE A 361 -1.75 15.70 32.37
N LEU A 362 -2.23 16.57 31.48
CA LEU A 362 -1.40 17.29 30.53
C LEU A 362 -0.44 18.22 31.27
N ASP A 363 -0.91 18.92 32.30
CA ASP A 363 -0.09 19.81 33.15
C ASP A 363 1.06 19.08 33.87
N VAL A 364 0.96 17.76 34.05
CA VAL A 364 2.01 16.94 34.68
C VAL A 364 3.08 16.51 33.67
N VAL A 365 2.71 16.30 32.40
CA VAL A 365 3.63 15.78 31.38
C VAL A 365 4.15 16.86 30.43
N LEU A 366 3.44 17.98 30.29
CA LEU A 366 3.80 19.07 29.40
C LEU A 366 4.66 20.11 30.14
N PRO A 367 5.80 20.53 29.58
CA PRO A 367 6.64 21.54 30.20
C PRO A 367 6.09 22.94 29.94
N ALA A 368 6.42 23.87 30.83
CA ALA A 368 6.16 25.29 30.58
C ALA A 368 6.97 25.79 29.38
N CYS A 369 6.37 26.69 28.58
CA CYS A 369 6.93 27.17 27.32
C CYS A 369 8.36 27.77 27.43
N LEU A 370 8.59 28.66 28.40
CA LEU A 370 9.88 29.35 28.53
C LEU A 370 11.04 28.42 28.96
N PRO A 371 10.88 27.52 29.95
CA PRO A 371 11.85 26.45 30.19
C PRO A 371 12.10 25.57 28.96
N PHE A 372 11.04 25.16 28.26
CA PHE A 372 11.14 24.26 27.12
C PHE A 372 11.89 24.89 25.92
N THR A 373 11.66 26.16 25.64
CA THR A 373 12.38 26.87 24.58
C THR A 373 13.87 27.02 24.87
N ARG A 374 14.28 27.22 26.13
CA ARG A 374 15.70 27.16 26.54
C ARG A 374 16.28 25.75 26.42
N TYR A 375 15.49 24.73 26.74
CA TYR A 375 15.86 23.33 26.57
C TYR A 375 16.14 23.00 25.10
N LEU A 376 15.29 23.45 24.17
CA LEU A 376 15.52 23.33 22.73
C LEU A 376 16.81 24.04 22.29
N GLU A 377 17.08 25.24 22.82
CA GLU A 377 18.34 25.96 22.53
C GLU A 377 19.57 25.19 22.99
N SER A 378 19.52 24.55 24.16
CA SER A 378 20.59 23.68 24.65
C SER A 378 20.84 22.49 23.71
N VAL A 379 19.78 21.77 23.31
CA VAL A 379 19.89 20.63 22.38
C VAL A 379 20.40 21.07 21.01
N MET A 380 19.98 22.24 20.51
CA MET A 380 20.50 22.82 19.27
C MET A 380 21.99 23.16 19.36
N ASN A 381 22.47 23.64 20.51
CA ASN A 381 23.91 23.91 20.73
C ASN A 381 24.73 22.61 20.83
N GLN A 382 24.14 21.53 21.35
CA GLN A 382 24.76 20.21 21.28
C GLN A 382 24.88 19.73 19.84
N LEU A 383 23.85 19.94 19.01
CA LEU A 383 23.89 19.60 17.58
C LEU A 383 25.01 20.35 16.85
N SER A 384 25.18 21.65 17.10
CA SER A 384 26.22 22.46 16.44
C SER A 384 27.64 22.11 16.85
N THR A 385 27.83 21.60 18.07
CA THR A 385 29.14 21.18 18.58
C THR A 385 29.43 19.70 18.31
N CYS A 386 28.45 18.94 17.84
CA CYS A 386 28.60 17.51 17.57
C CYS A 386 29.39 17.26 16.29
N VAL A 387 30.45 16.45 16.40
CA VAL A 387 31.29 16.04 15.26
C VAL A 387 30.92 14.62 14.78
N ASN A 388 30.24 13.84 15.62
CA ASN A 388 29.84 12.47 15.28
C ASN A 388 28.53 12.48 14.49
N LEU A 389 28.55 11.92 13.28
CA LEU A 389 27.40 11.91 12.37
C LEU A 389 26.21 11.12 12.93
N ASP A 390 26.44 9.96 13.55
CA ASP A 390 25.37 9.14 14.13
C ASP A 390 24.66 9.92 15.25
N LYS A 391 25.46 10.57 16.12
CA LYS A 391 24.90 11.39 17.19
C LYS A 391 24.19 12.64 16.67
N GLN A 392 24.66 13.19 15.54
CA GLN A 392 23.98 14.31 14.87
C GLN A 392 22.59 13.88 14.38
N LEU A 393 22.48 12.72 13.73
CA LEU A 393 21.19 12.17 13.27
C LEU A 393 20.24 11.88 14.45
N GLU A 394 20.74 11.30 15.54
CA GLU A 394 19.95 11.10 16.78
C GLU A 394 19.40 12.44 17.31
N LEU A 395 20.24 13.48 17.38
CA LEU A 395 19.83 14.79 17.88
C LEU A 395 18.83 15.48 16.94
N GLU A 396 18.99 15.34 15.62
CA GLU A 396 18.00 15.81 14.65
C GLU A 396 16.65 15.10 14.84
N PHE A 397 16.66 13.77 15.01
CA PHE A 397 15.45 13.00 15.29
C PHE A 397 14.77 13.40 16.60
N ILE A 398 15.55 13.67 17.65
CA ILE A 398 15.03 14.17 18.93
C ILE A 398 14.39 15.53 18.73
N LEU A 399 15.08 16.48 18.10
CA LEU A 399 14.56 17.83 17.83
C LEU A 399 13.26 17.79 17.02
N GLN A 400 13.18 16.90 16.02
CA GLN A 400 11.97 16.67 15.24
C GLN A 400 10.75 16.42 16.14
N HIS A 401 10.88 15.51 17.11
CA HIS A 401 9.79 15.12 18.01
C HIS A 401 9.53 16.16 19.10
N LEU A 402 10.57 16.80 19.64
CA LEU A 402 10.41 17.88 20.59
C LEU A 402 9.65 19.07 19.98
N LEU A 403 9.94 19.45 18.73
CA LEU A 403 9.20 20.52 18.04
C LEU A 403 7.69 20.25 17.99
N GLN A 404 7.27 18.99 17.88
CA GLN A 404 5.85 18.64 17.83
C GLN A 404 5.11 18.92 19.15
N LEU A 405 5.81 19.05 20.29
CA LEU A 405 5.19 19.40 21.58
C LEU A 405 4.55 20.79 21.56
N PHE A 406 5.01 21.72 20.71
CA PHE A 406 4.39 23.05 20.59
C PHE A 406 2.91 23.00 20.21
N SER A 407 2.48 21.96 19.49
CA SER A 407 1.07 21.76 19.13
C SER A 407 0.15 21.50 20.34
N CYS A 408 0.73 21.10 21.48
CA CYS A 408 0.00 20.82 22.72
C CYS A 408 0.11 21.97 23.74
N MET A 409 0.90 23.01 23.46
CA MET A 409 1.17 24.12 24.38
C MET A 409 0.20 25.29 24.18
N ASP A 410 -0.13 25.97 25.28
CA ASP A 410 -0.80 27.27 25.20
C ASP A 410 0.21 28.37 24.82
N LEU A 411 0.12 28.84 23.57
CA LEU A 411 0.95 29.91 23.01
C LEU A 411 0.21 31.26 23.01
N THR A 412 -0.70 31.50 23.96
CA THR A 412 -1.40 32.80 24.09
C THR A 412 -0.52 33.90 24.69
N ASP A 413 0.49 33.56 25.49
CA ASP A 413 1.42 34.54 26.08
C ASP A 413 2.34 35.15 25.02
N GLN A 414 2.41 36.49 24.98
CA GLN A 414 3.25 37.22 24.03
C GLN A 414 4.75 37.02 24.29
N ALA A 415 5.16 36.87 25.55
CA ALA A 415 6.58 36.65 25.88
C ALA A 415 7.04 35.26 25.43
N CYS A 416 6.28 34.21 25.74
CA CYS A 416 6.47 32.86 25.21
C CYS A 416 6.51 32.85 23.68
N ARG A 417 5.49 33.40 22.99
CA ARG A 417 5.45 33.43 21.51
C ARG A 417 6.71 34.04 20.90
N LYS A 418 7.14 35.20 21.39
CA LYS A 418 8.32 35.89 20.88
C LYS A 418 9.62 35.10 21.10
N HIS A 419 9.72 34.38 22.23
CA HIS A 419 10.88 33.54 22.51
C HIS A 419 10.89 32.28 21.64
N THR A 420 9.72 31.65 21.44
CA THR A 420 9.54 30.53 20.51
C THR A 420 9.87 30.92 19.08
N GLU A 421 9.36 32.05 18.59
CA GLU A 421 9.68 32.56 17.25
C GLU A 421 11.19 32.78 17.08
N ASN A 422 11.86 33.35 18.09
CA ASN A 422 13.31 33.57 18.07
C ASN A 422 14.11 32.27 17.99
N ILE A 423 13.76 31.24 18.78
CA ILE A 423 14.49 29.96 18.70
C ILE A 423 14.27 29.27 17.36
N LEU A 424 13.05 29.29 16.82
CA LEU A 424 12.75 28.75 15.49
C LEU A 424 13.49 29.53 14.39
N HIS A 425 13.61 30.85 14.51
CA HIS A 425 14.45 31.69 13.62
C HIS A 425 15.91 31.23 13.64
N LYS A 426 16.50 31.11 14.83
CA LYS A 426 17.88 30.63 15.01
C LYS A 426 18.09 29.23 14.41
N MET A 427 17.11 28.32 14.57
CA MET A 427 17.17 26.98 13.98
C MET A 427 17.18 27.05 12.44
N LEU A 428 16.35 27.91 11.82
CA LEU A 428 16.35 28.08 10.37
C LEU A 428 17.67 28.68 9.86
N LEU A 429 18.30 29.59 10.61
CA LEU A 429 19.57 30.20 10.22
C LEU A 429 20.81 29.33 10.46
N SER A 430 20.75 28.37 11.39
CA SER A 430 21.89 27.53 11.74
C SER A 430 22.35 26.64 10.59
N GLU A 431 23.65 26.63 10.28
CA GLU A 431 24.26 25.76 9.27
C GLU A 431 24.23 24.28 9.66
N HIS A 432 24.16 23.99 10.96
CA HIS A 432 24.13 22.62 11.50
C HIS A 432 22.73 22.01 11.55
N VAL A 433 21.69 22.84 11.38
CA VAL A 433 20.30 22.36 11.29
C VAL A 433 20.03 22.03 9.84
N SER A 434 19.92 20.74 9.55
CA SER A 434 19.61 20.20 8.22
C SER A 434 18.25 20.70 7.69
N TYR A 435 18.10 20.71 6.36
CA TYR A 435 16.84 21.06 5.71
C TYR A 435 15.70 20.06 6.03
N SER A 436 16.02 18.86 6.53
CA SER A 436 15.06 17.86 7.02
C SER A 436 14.17 18.38 8.17
N LEU A 437 14.71 19.26 9.02
CA LEU A 437 13.97 19.83 10.15
C LEU A 437 13.02 20.97 9.73
N VAL A 438 13.17 21.51 8.53
CA VAL A 438 12.34 22.64 8.04
C VAL A 438 10.86 22.26 8.02
N SER A 439 10.51 21.05 7.56
CA SER A 439 9.11 20.57 7.54
C SER A 439 8.49 20.42 8.93
N HIS A 440 9.29 20.45 9.99
CA HIS A 440 8.83 20.41 11.39
C HIS A 440 8.84 21.80 12.04
N ILE A 441 9.70 22.70 11.58
CA ILE A 441 9.80 24.09 12.06
C ILE A 441 8.67 24.96 11.48
N ILE A 442 8.37 24.85 10.18
CA ILE A 442 7.39 25.70 9.50
C ILE A 442 5.97 25.56 10.10
N PRO A 443 5.46 24.35 10.43
CA PRO A 443 4.19 24.23 11.14
C PRO A 443 4.20 24.90 12.52
N CYS A 444 5.31 24.86 13.26
CA CYS A 444 5.44 25.56 14.54
C CYS A 444 5.34 27.08 14.37
N LEU A 445 5.98 27.64 13.34
CA LEU A 445 5.84 29.07 13.01
C LEU A 445 4.41 29.41 12.59
N HIS A 446 3.72 28.52 11.89
CA HIS A 446 2.31 28.73 11.54
C HIS A 446 1.40 28.87 12.77
N LEU A 447 1.68 28.13 13.85
CA LEU A 447 0.95 28.25 15.12
C LEU A 447 1.14 29.61 15.82
N LEU A 448 2.26 30.30 15.57
CA LEU A 448 2.62 31.56 16.23
C LEU A 448 2.04 32.80 15.53
N HIS A 449 1.92 32.77 14.20
CA HIS A 449 1.50 33.92 13.41
C HIS A 449 0.00 33.92 13.15
N THR A 450 -0.65 35.08 13.36
CA THR A 450 -2.09 35.26 13.09
C THR A 450 -2.41 35.47 11.61
N SER A 451 -1.46 35.98 10.83
CA SER A 451 -1.65 36.29 9.41
C SER A 451 -0.66 35.53 8.55
N THR A 452 -1.16 34.74 7.61
CA THR A 452 -0.35 34.00 6.63
C THR A 452 0.54 34.93 5.81
N ASN A 453 0.06 36.11 5.41
CA ASN A 453 0.86 37.06 4.62
C ASN A 453 2.04 37.61 5.42
N SER A 454 1.86 37.85 6.73
CA SER A 454 2.96 38.29 7.60
C SER A 454 4.04 37.21 7.72
N LEU A 455 3.62 35.95 7.83
CA LEU A 455 4.52 34.80 7.91
C LEU A 455 5.26 34.55 6.59
N VAL A 456 4.59 34.73 5.44
CA VAL A 456 5.25 34.66 4.11
C VAL A 456 6.35 35.73 3.99
N ASN A 457 6.08 36.97 4.42
CA ASN A 457 7.09 38.03 4.41
C ASN A 457 8.26 37.71 5.34
N TYR A 458 7.96 37.24 6.55
CA TYR A 458 8.98 36.80 7.50
C TYR A 458 9.87 35.68 6.94
N LEU A 459 9.28 34.64 6.34
CA LEU A 459 10.05 33.55 5.74
C LEU A 459 10.86 34.01 4.52
N ALA A 460 10.35 34.99 3.75
CA ALA A 460 11.12 35.60 2.67
C ALA A 460 12.36 36.35 3.20
N GLU A 461 12.24 37.04 4.34
CA GLU A 461 13.36 37.67 5.04
C GLU A 461 14.37 36.63 5.55
N VAL A 462 13.91 35.51 6.12
CA VAL A 462 14.77 34.39 6.53
C VAL A 462 15.54 33.82 5.33
N VAL A 463 14.88 33.60 4.20
CA VAL A 463 15.52 33.12 2.97
C VAL A 463 16.56 34.12 2.46
N ALA A 464 16.25 35.42 2.51
CA ALA A 464 17.21 36.46 2.15
C ALA A 464 18.42 36.50 3.09
N GLU A 465 18.21 36.34 4.40
CA GLU A 465 19.27 36.28 5.42
C GLU A 465 20.17 35.05 5.25
N LEU A 466 19.61 33.89 4.93
CA LEU A 466 20.36 32.67 4.59
C LEU A 466 21.22 32.84 3.34
N ARG A 467 20.69 33.52 2.31
CA ARG A 467 21.39 33.73 1.04
C ARG A 467 22.45 34.83 1.12
N GLN A 468 22.23 35.82 1.97
CA GLN A 468 23.10 36.98 2.15
C GLN A 468 23.46 37.19 3.63
N PRO A 469 24.16 36.24 4.27
CA PRO A 469 24.59 36.41 5.65
C PRO A 469 25.51 37.62 5.78
N ILE A 470 25.34 38.37 6.86
CA ILE A 470 26.16 39.54 7.17
C ILE A 470 27.52 39.02 7.67
N SER A 471 28.56 39.18 6.86
CA SER A 471 29.94 38.89 7.25
C SER A 471 30.68 40.20 7.53
N VAL A 472 31.27 40.35 8.71
CA VAL A 472 32.10 41.50 9.03
C VAL A 472 33.51 41.21 8.52
N VAL A 473 33.97 41.97 7.52
CA VAL A 473 35.32 41.81 6.97
C VAL A 473 36.15 43.00 7.42
N GLU A 474 37.28 42.73 8.08
CA GLU A 474 38.28 43.75 8.41
C GLU A 474 38.97 44.20 7.13
N LYS A 475 38.66 45.42 6.65
CA LYS A 475 39.36 46.00 5.51
C LYS A 475 40.64 46.64 6.01
N ALA A 476 41.76 45.96 5.81
CA ALA A 476 43.07 46.54 6.05
C ALA A 476 43.24 47.81 5.18
N ILE A 477 43.64 48.92 5.80
CA ILE A 477 43.95 50.18 5.12
C ILE A 477 45.01 49.89 4.03
N SER A 478 44.82 50.44 2.82
CA SER A 478 45.78 50.28 1.71
C SER A 478 47.19 50.65 2.16
N ALA A 479 48.21 49.93 1.71
CA ALA A 479 49.61 50.21 2.06
C ALA A 479 50.04 51.66 1.75
N GLU A 480 49.41 52.31 0.76
CA GLU A 480 49.63 53.73 0.43
C GLU A 480 48.97 54.70 1.41
N GLU A 481 47.76 54.39 1.89
CA GLU A 481 47.04 55.19 2.88
C GLU A 481 47.70 55.04 4.26
N GLN A 482 48.10 53.82 4.61
CA GLN A 482 48.88 53.53 5.82
C GLN A 482 50.19 54.33 5.83
N ARG A 483 50.88 54.38 4.68
CA ARG A 483 52.12 55.16 4.54
C ARG A 483 51.87 56.67 4.66
N LYS A 484 50.75 57.19 4.14
CA LYS A 484 50.39 58.63 4.30
C LYS A 484 50.11 58.99 5.75
N VAL A 485 49.35 58.15 6.46
CA VAL A 485 49.06 58.33 7.89
C VAL A 485 50.36 58.24 8.71
N ASP A 486 51.23 57.27 8.44
CA ASP A 486 52.52 57.14 9.12
C ASP A 486 53.43 58.36 8.92
N ILE A 487 53.45 58.95 7.71
CA ILE A 487 54.19 60.19 7.43
C ILE A 487 53.62 61.37 8.23
N GLN A 488 52.29 61.49 8.32
CA GLN A 488 51.66 62.56 9.10
C GLN A 488 51.89 62.38 10.61
N VAL A 489 51.77 61.16 11.14
CA VAL A 489 52.09 60.84 12.54
C VAL A 489 53.56 61.13 12.84
N ALA A 490 54.48 60.80 11.94
CA ALA A 490 55.90 61.13 12.10
C ALA A 490 56.14 62.65 12.13
N LYS A 491 55.46 63.41 11.26
CA LYS A 491 55.54 64.88 11.23
C LYS A 491 55.05 65.52 12.54
N VAL A 492 53.88 65.09 13.01
CA VAL A 492 53.30 65.57 14.29
C VAL A 492 54.19 65.18 15.47
N ARG A 493 54.83 64.00 15.44
CA ARG A 493 55.78 63.56 16.48
C ARG A 493 57.04 64.42 16.53
N VAL A 494 57.56 64.82 15.38
CA VAL A 494 58.71 65.75 15.30
C VAL A 494 58.32 67.11 15.85
N GLN A 495 57.15 67.64 15.48
CA GLN A 495 56.64 68.90 16.01
C GLN A 495 56.42 68.86 17.53
N LEU A 496 55.89 67.74 18.06
CA LEU A 496 55.74 67.55 19.50
C LEU A 496 57.07 67.57 20.24
N ASN A 497 58.11 66.94 19.69
CA ASN A 497 59.44 66.96 20.30
C ASN A 497 60.03 68.37 20.29
N GLN A 498 59.89 69.12 19.20
CA GLN A 498 60.33 70.52 19.11
C GLN A 498 59.59 71.40 20.12
N LEU A 499 58.26 71.31 20.18
CA LEU A 499 57.46 72.07 21.14
C LEU A 499 57.80 71.72 22.60
N ARG A 500 58.15 70.46 22.88
CA ARG A 500 58.60 70.01 24.22
C ARG A 500 59.98 70.56 24.57
N GLU A 501 60.91 70.59 23.62
CA GLU A 501 62.24 71.20 23.81
C GLU A 501 62.11 72.72 24.03
N GLU A 502 61.28 73.40 23.23
CA GLU A 502 60.99 74.83 23.40
C GLU A 502 60.31 75.13 24.74
N LEU A 503 59.42 74.24 25.19
CA LEU A 503 58.80 74.33 26.51
C LEU A 503 59.86 74.18 27.62
N GLU A 504 60.78 73.23 27.49
CA GLU A 504 61.86 73.03 28.47
C GLU A 504 62.78 74.27 28.56
N VAL A 505 63.06 74.91 27.43
CA VAL A 505 63.81 76.17 27.36
C VAL A 505 63.03 77.31 28.00
N ALA A 506 61.74 77.47 27.70
CA ALA A 506 60.88 78.51 28.28
C ALA A 506 60.73 78.35 29.81
N VAL A 507 60.61 77.11 30.29
CA VAL A 507 60.57 76.79 31.74
C VAL A 507 61.91 77.12 32.41
N LYS A 508 63.05 76.81 31.78
CA LYS A 508 64.39 77.18 32.30
C LYS A 508 64.60 78.69 32.37
N GLN A 509 63.97 79.45 31.47
CA GLN A 509 64.05 80.92 31.41
C GLN A 509 63.00 81.64 32.29
N GLN A 510 62.15 80.90 33.02
CA GLN A 510 61.02 81.43 33.81
C GLN A 510 60.00 82.25 32.99
N ASP A 511 59.89 82.00 31.68
CA ASP A 511 58.88 82.61 30.81
C ASP A 511 57.59 81.77 30.88
N PHE A 512 56.81 81.99 31.93
CA PHE A 512 55.59 81.22 32.22
C PHE A 512 54.45 81.48 31.24
N GLN A 513 54.44 82.65 30.58
CA GLN A 513 53.42 82.98 29.59
C GLN A 513 53.64 82.18 28.30
N ARG A 514 54.88 82.16 27.81
CA ARG A 514 55.25 81.35 26.64
C ARG A 514 55.16 79.84 26.91
N ALA A 515 55.48 79.41 28.12
CA ALA A 515 55.31 78.01 28.53
C ALA A 515 53.82 77.56 28.52
N ALA A 516 52.88 78.44 28.89
CA ALA A 516 51.45 78.14 28.84
C ALA A 516 50.93 77.99 27.39
N GLU A 517 51.36 78.87 26.49
CA GLU A 517 51.03 78.79 25.05
C GLU A 517 51.57 77.49 24.44
N LEU A 518 52.85 77.17 24.68
CA LEU A 518 53.48 75.93 24.19
C LEU A 518 52.79 74.67 24.74
N LYS A 519 52.36 74.67 26.00
CA LYS A 519 51.60 73.56 26.60
C LYS A 519 50.24 73.36 25.92
N THR A 520 49.61 74.45 25.50
CA THR A 520 48.33 74.40 24.76
C THR A 520 48.55 73.83 23.36
N SER A 521 49.60 74.26 22.66
CA SER A 521 49.98 73.70 21.34
C SER A 521 50.39 72.23 21.41
N ILE A 522 51.10 71.81 22.46
CA ILE A 522 51.41 70.38 22.70
C ILE A 522 50.13 69.58 22.88
N SER A 523 49.16 70.06 23.66
CA SER A 523 47.88 69.37 23.83
C SER A 523 47.09 69.24 22.53
N GLN A 524 47.16 70.25 21.65
CA GLN A 524 46.52 70.21 20.34
C GLN A 524 47.20 69.19 19.41
N SER A 525 48.54 69.18 19.34
CA SER A 525 49.29 68.20 18.54
C SER A 525 49.20 66.78 19.11
N GLU A 526 49.03 66.61 20.43
CA GLU A 526 48.75 65.30 21.04
C GLU A 526 47.36 64.78 20.67
N ALA A 527 46.34 65.66 20.64
CA ALA A 527 44.99 65.31 20.18
C ALA A 527 44.99 64.95 18.68
N GLU A 528 45.68 65.71 17.83
CA GLU A 528 45.83 65.44 16.40
C GLU A 528 46.55 64.09 16.15
N LYS A 529 47.57 63.78 16.94
CA LYS A 529 48.25 62.48 16.88
C LYS A 529 47.31 61.33 17.27
N SER A 530 46.45 61.52 18.28
CA SER A 530 45.47 60.51 18.70
C SER A 530 44.46 60.24 17.60
N SER A 531 43.90 61.29 16.97
CA SER A 531 42.95 61.13 15.87
C SER A 531 43.57 60.46 14.63
N LEU A 532 44.85 60.73 14.34
CA LEU A 532 45.57 60.06 13.26
C LEU A 532 45.90 58.60 13.56
N MET A 533 46.03 58.22 14.84
CA MET A 533 46.23 56.83 15.26
C MET A 533 44.92 56.04 15.26
N GLU A 534 43.79 56.66 15.61
CA GLU A 534 42.45 56.07 15.44
C GLU A 534 42.12 55.83 13.96
N ALA A 535 42.54 56.73 13.07
CA ALA A 535 42.43 56.54 11.62
C ALA A 535 43.28 55.38 11.06
N LYS A 536 44.09 54.71 11.90
CA LYS A 536 44.93 53.54 11.56
C LYS A 536 44.26 52.21 11.93
N GLU A 537 43.16 52.24 12.67
CA GLU A 537 42.41 51.02 13.01
C GLU A 537 41.65 50.50 11.79
N PRO A 538 41.55 49.16 11.61
CA PRO A 538 40.82 48.58 10.49
C PRO A 538 39.35 49.00 10.55
N VAL A 539 38.82 49.52 9.44
CA VAL A 539 37.40 49.83 9.32
C VAL A 539 36.65 48.50 9.19
N LEU A 540 35.75 48.24 10.13
CA LEU A 540 34.80 47.13 10.04
C LEU A 540 33.78 47.48 8.96
N GLU A 541 33.88 46.86 7.77
CA GLU A 541 32.84 46.93 6.75
C GLU A 541 31.97 45.67 6.85
N GLU A 542 30.66 45.86 7.01
CA GLU A 542 29.68 44.78 6.86
C GLU A 542 29.53 44.44 5.37
N ILE A 543 30.01 43.28 4.96
CA ILE A 543 29.88 42.79 3.58
C ILE A 543 28.85 41.65 3.57
N LYS A 544 27.82 41.80 2.74
CA LYS A 544 26.88 40.72 2.41
C LYS A 544 27.53 39.81 1.37
N SER A 545 27.94 38.61 1.76
CA SER A 545 28.43 37.59 0.82
C SER A 545 27.27 36.73 0.33
N GLU A 546 27.10 36.58 -0.99
CA GLU A 546 26.08 35.67 -1.53
C GLU A 546 26.52 34.20 -1.39
N LYS A 547 25.78 33.42 -0.59
CA LYS A 547 25.97 31.97 -0.43
C LYS A 547 25.19 31.19 -1.50
N ASN A 548 25.92 30.52 -2.39
CA ASN A 548 25.38 29.71 -3.49
C ASN A 548 25.73 28.21 -3.36
N ASP A 549 26.11 27.76 -2.17
CA ASP A 549 26.38 26.35 -1.89
C ASP A 549 25.09 25.51 -1.87
N THR A 550 25.23 24.23 -2.20
CA THR A 550 24.11 23.30 -2.31
C THR A 550 23.27 23.19 -1.04
N PRO A 551 23.84 23.01 0.18
CA PRO A 551 23.05 22.93 1.41
C PRO A 551 22.20 24.17 1.68
N THR A 552 22.75 25.37 1.47
CA THR A 552 22.01 26.63 1.64
C THR A 552 20.86 26.74 0.64
N LEU A 553 21.11 26.43 -0.63
CA LEU A 553 20.08 26.43 -1.67
C LEU A 553 18.96 25.43 -1.38
N LEU A 554 19.31 24.21 -0.94
CA LEU A 554 18.34 23.20 -0.53
C LEU A 554 17.48 23.71 0.63
N LYS A 555 18.09 24.25 1.69
CA LYS A 555 17.36 24.78 2.84
C LYS A 555 16.40 25.91 2.44
N CYS A 556 16.84 26.84 1.61
CA CYS A 556 16.01 27.93 1.09
C CYS A 556 14.81 27.42 0.27
N LEU A 557 15.06 26.49 -0.66
CA LEU A 557 13.98 25.92 -1.48
C LEU A 557 13.04 25.04 -0.65
N THR A 558 13.53 24.32 0.35
CA THR A 558 12.69 23.56 1.29
C THR A 558 11.79 24.51 2.08
N ILE A 559 12.30 25.63 2.61
CA ILE A 559 11.47 26.65 3.27
C ILE A 559 10.34 27.12 2.33
N ILE A 560 10.67 27.40 1.06
CA ILE A 560 9.67 27.82 0.07
C ILE A 560 8.64 26.73 -0.21
N CYS A 561 9.06 25.48 -0.41
CA CYS A 561 8.14 24.37 -0.64
C CYS A 561 7.21 24.14 0.57
N GLU A 562 7.76 24.04 1.78
CA GLU A 562 7.00 23.83 3.01
C GLU A 562 6.03 24.98 3.29
N MET A 563 6.45 26.22 3.01
CA MET A 563 5.58 27.40 3.06
C MET A 563 4.39 27.28 2.10
N LEU A 564 4.64 26.86 0.86
CA LEU A 564 3.60 26.71 -0.16
C LEU A 564 2.66 25.52 0.11
N GLU A 565 3.14 24.45 0.76
CA GLU A 565 2.35 23.26 1.10
C GLU A 565 1.56 23.40 2.40
N THR A 566 2.13 24.05 3.41
CA THR A 566 1.54 24.13 4.76
C THR A 566 0.47 25.21 4.83
N PHE A 567 0.66 26.33 4.13
CA PHE A 567 -0.20 27.50 4.29
C PHE A 567 -1.36 27.48 3.31
N PRO A 568 -2.58 27.89 3.73
CA PRO A 568 -3.75 27.97 2.85
C PRO A 568 -3.68 29.23 1.96
N LEU A 569 -2.68 29.31 1.09
CA LEU A 569 -2.48 30.41 0.16
C LEU A 569 -3.49 30.34 -0.99
N GLN A 570 -4.06 31.49 -1.36
CA GLN A 570 -5.03 31.57 -2.46
C GLN A 570 -4.53 32.37 -3.66
N THR A 571 -3.48 33.18 -3.48
CA THR A 571 -2.95 34.06 -4.51
C THR A 571 -1.43 34.13 -4.44
N LEU A 572 -0.81 34.43 -5.57
CA LEU A 572 0.62 34.69 -5.65
C LEU A 572 0.89 36.13 -5.20
N SER A 573 1.40 36.31 -3.99
CA SER A 573 1.75 37.63 -3.45
C SER A 573 3.00 38.20 -4.14
N PRO A 574 3.21 39.53 -4.13
CA PRO A 574 4.43 40.12 -4.69
C PRO A 574 5.71 39.52 -4.09
N THR A 575 5.70 39.22 -2.80
CA THR A 575 6.81 38.56 -2.10
C THR A 575 7.09 37.16 -2.66
N LEU A 576 6.04 36.37 -2.92
CA LEU A 576 6.20 35.05 -3.54
C LEU A 576 6.70 35.15 -4.99
N CYS A 577 6.25 36.15 -5.76
CA CYS A 577 6.80 36.41 -7.08
C CYS A 577 8.31 36.71 -7.00
N MET A 578 8.75 37.55 -6.05
CA MET A 578 10.17 37.83 -5.86
C MET A 578 10.97 36.59 -5.46
N LEU A 579 10.44 35.74 -4.57
CA LEU A 579 11.08 34.47 -4.21
C LEU A 579 11.15 33.50 -5.40
N MET A 580 10.10 33.46 -6.22
CA MET A 580 10.06 32.66 -7.43
C MET A 580 11.16 33.11 -8.42
N GLU A 581 11.27 34.41 -8.68
CA GLU A 581 12.27 34.97 -9.59
C GLU A 581 13.71 34.86 -9.06
N SER A 582 13.92 35.09 -7.76
CA SER A 582 15.26 35.13 -7.16
C SER A 582 15.81 33.78 -6.68
N GLN A 583 14.95 32.82 -6.35
CA GLN A 583 15.35 31.52 -5.78
C GLN A 583 14.90 30.34 -6.64
N VAL A 584 13.62 30.28 -7.01
CA VAL A 584 13.04 29.11 -7.68
C VAL A 584 13.56 28.96 -9.11
N LEU A 585 13.43 30.01 -9.95
CA LEU A 585 13.87 29.95 -11.35
C LEU A 585 15.38 29.68 -11.49
N PRO A 586 16.28 30.34 -10.73
CA PRO A 586 17.70 29.98 -10.73
C PRO A 586 17.96 28.54 -10.25
N GLY A 587 17.19 28.07 -9.26
CA GLY A 587 17.27 26.69 -8.76
C GLY A 587 16.99 25.63 -9.84
N MET A 588 16.09 25.90 -10.77
CA MET A 588 15.78 25.01 -11.90
C MET A 588 16.96 24.86 -12.87
N ALA A 589 17.83 25.86 -12.97
CA ALA A 589 19.03 25.83 -13.81
C ALA A 589 20.28 25.27 -13.07
N SER A 590 20.14 24.87 -11.80
CA SER A 590 21.25 24.39 -10.98
C SER A 590 21.95 23.15 -11.56
N LYS A 591 23.24 23.01 -11.26
CA LYS A 591 24.02 21.79 -11.57
C LYS A 591 23.50 20.59 -10.79
N GLU A 592 23.07 20.85 -9.57
CA GLU A 592 22.73 19.81 -8.61
C GLU A 592 21.29 19.33 -8.81
N PRO A 593 21.06 18.03 -9.10
CA PRO A 593 19.72 17.52 -9.34
C PRO A 593 18.78 17.67 -8.15
N ALA A 594 19.30 17.58 -6.91
CA ALA A 594 18.50 17.78 -5.70
C ALA A 594 17.92 19.21 -5.60
N VAL A 595 18.71 20.22 -5.99
CA VAL A 595 18.26 21.62 -6.03
C VAL A 595 17.23 21.81 -7.15
N ARG A 596 17.48 21.25 -8.35
CA ARG A 596 16.50 21.29 -9.44
C ARG A 596 15.18 20.62 -9.04
N ASN A 597 15.23 19.49 -8.33
CA ASN A 597 14.05 18.77 -7.89
C ASN A 597 13.14 19.62 -6.99
N LEU A 598 13.71 20.28 -5.98
CA LEU A 598 12.94 21.18 -5.11
C LEU A 598 12.46 22.43 -5.86
N ALA A 599 13.25 22.97 -6.78
CA ALA A 599 12.83 24.10 -7.60
C ALA A 599 11.66 23.75 -8.54
N VAL A 600 11.69 22.56 -9.16
CA VAL A 600 10.58 22.02 -9.96
C VAL A 600 9.33 21.78 -9.10
N LYS A 601 9.50 21.29 -7.86
CA LYS A 601 8.39 21.19 -6.90
C LYS A 601 7.80 22.57 -6.59
N ALA A 602 8.65 23.54 -6.27
CA ALA A 602 8.23 24.91 -5.93
C ALA A 602 7.51 25.60 -7.09
N ILE A 603 7.99 25.50 -8.34
CA ILE A 603 7.30 26.09 -9.48
C ILE A 603 5.95 25.40 -9.74
N GLY A 604 5.86 24.09 -9.54
CA GLY A 604 4.61 23.34 -9.58
C GLY A 604 3.59 23.89 -8.58
N LEU A 605 4.00 24.05 -7.32
CA LEU A 605 3.17 24.62 -6.25
C LEU A 605 2.75 26.07 -6.53
N CYS A 606 3.66 26.91 -7.05
CA CYS A 606 3.32 28.28 -7.47
C CYS A 606 2.24 28.28 -8.56
N CYS A 607 2.36 27.39 -9.55
CA CYS A 607 1.36 27.25 -10.62
C CYS A 607 -0.01 26.78 -10.10
N GLN A 608 -0.08 26.07 -8.96
CA GLN A 608 -1.36 25.71 -8.31
C GLN A 608 -2.08 26.90 -7.67
N LEU A 609 -1.36 28.00 -7.38
CA LEU A 609 -1.96 29.22 -6.81
C LEU A 609 -2.58 30.13 -7.87
N LYS A 610 -2.06 30.12 -9.11
CA LYS A 610 -2.52 31.03 -10.16
C LYS A 610 -2.43 30.40 -11.56
N CYS A 611 -3.57 30.31 -12.23
CA CYS A 611 -3.67 29.71 -13.57
C CYS A 611 -2.87 30.46 -14.65
N ASP A 612 -2.75 31.78 -14.57
CA ASP A 612 -2.13 32.62 -15.62
C ASP A 612 -0.64 32.31 -15.85
N ILE A 613 0.05 31.79 -14.83
CA ILE A 613 1.49 31.49 -14.91
C ILE A 613 1.77 30.06 -15.41
N ILE A 614 0.74 29.22 -15.54
CA ILE A 614 0.91 27.83 -16.01
C ILE A 614 1.54 27.82 -17.40
N MET A 615 0.98 28.58 -18.34
CA MET A 615 1.47 28.59 -19.73
C MET A 615 2.89 29.16 -19.84
N LEU A 616 3.30 30.01 -18.90
CA LEU A 616 4.67 30.54 -18.85
C LEU A 616 5.68 29.45 -18.45
N HIS A 617 5.33 28.59 -17.50
CA HIS A 617 6.25 27.58 -16.94
C HIS A 617 6.03 26.15 -17.46
N LEU A 618 4.94 25.90 -18.20
CA LEU A 618 4.62 24.62 -18.80
C LEU A 618 5.75 24.05 -19.68
N PRO A 619 6.41 24.83 -20.57
CA PRO A 619 7.49 24.29 -21.39
C PRO A 619 8.64 23.71 -20.55
N VAL A 620 8.98 24.37 -19.44
CA VAL A 620 10.06 23.94 -18.55
C VAL A 620 9.66 22.69 -17.77
N LEU A 621 8.43 22.62 -17.25
CA LEU A 621 7.91 21.41 -16.60
C LEU A 621 7.87 20.22 -17.57
N MET A 622 7.46 20.46 -18.81
CA MET A 622 7.43 19.43 -19.85
C MET A 622 8.83 18.94 -20.20
N GLN A 623 9.79 19.84 -20.38
CA GLN A 623 11.18 19.48 -20.64
C GLN A 623 11.78 18.70 -19.45
N ALA A 624 11.55 19.17 -18.22
CA ALA A 624 12.01 18.50 -17.01
C ALA A 624 11.45 17.08 -16.88
N SER A 625 10.19 16.84 -17.27
CA SER A 625 9.55 15.53 -17.25
C SER A 625 10.14 14.51 -18.24
N GLN A 626 10.73 15.00 -19.35
CA GLN A 626 11.23 14.16 -20.43
C GLN A 626 12.75 13.92 -20.36
N VAL A 627 13.53 14.94 -19.99
CA VAL A 627 14.98 14.97 -20.22
C VAL A 627 15.81 14.85 -18.94
N ASP A 628 15.31 15.27 -17.78
CA ASP A 628 16.12 15.35 -16.55
C ASP A 628 16.34 13.95 -15.89
N VAL A 629 16.97 13.92 -14.71
CA VAL A 629 17.13 12.69 -13.93
C VAL A 629 15.79 12.20 -13.37
N GLU A 630 15.70 10.91 -13.05
CA GLU A 630 14.46 10.22 -12.66
C GLU A 630 13.68 10.92 -11.53
N CYS A 631 14.37 11.39 -10.48
CA CYS A 631 13.72 12.08 -9.35
C CYS A 631 13.07 13.40 -9.78
N VAL A 632 13.75 14.21 -10.60
CA VAL A 632 13.23 15.48 -11.12
C VAL A 632 12.07 15.24 -12.08
N ARG A 633 12.19 14.23 -12.95
CA ARG A 633 11.13 13.82 -13.87
C ARG A 633 9.86 13.42 -13.12
N SER A 634 10.00 12.61 -12.08
CA SER A 634 8.90 12.19 -11.20
C SER A 634 8.19 13.41 -10.58
N THR A 635 8.94 14.36 -10.04
CA THR A 635 8.38 15.60 -9.46
C THR A 635 7.70 16.49 -10.49
N ALA A 636 8.29 16.64 -11.69
CA ALA A 636 7.70 17.38 -12.80
C ALA A 636 6.36 16.76 -13.24
N LEU A 637 6.31 15.43 -13.37
CA LEU A 637 5.09 14.69 -13.71
C LEU A 637 4.01 14.85 -12.65
N LYS A 638 4.35 14.72 -11.37
CA LYS A 638 3.41 14.98 -10.25
C LYS A 638 2.84 16.40 -10.34
N SER A 639 3.71 17.39 -10.57
CA SER A 639 3.29 18.78 -10.75
C SER A 639 2.34 18.95 -11.93
N LEU A 640 2.64 18.35 -13.09
CA LEU A 640 1.77 18.41 -14.27
C LEU A 640 0.42 17.74 -14.01
N PHE A 641 0.40 16.57 -13.36
CA PHE A 641 -0.85 15.89 -13.00
C PHE A 641 -1.68 16.72 -12.04
N ASP A 642 -1.08 17.32 -11.02
CA ASP A 642 -1.79 18.19 -10.07
C ASP A 642 -2.39 19.41 -10.77
N LEU A 643 -1.65 20.04 -11.69
CA LEU A 643 -2.16 21.19 -12.46
C LEU A 643 -3.35 20.80 -13.35
N ILE A 644 -3.29 19.66 -14.03
CA ILE A 644 -4.42 19.14 -14.82
C ILE A 644 -5.59 18.77 -13.89
N HIS A 645 -5.30 18.23 -12.70
CA HIS A 645 -6.34 17.84 -11.74
C HIS A 645 -7.08 19.04 -11.16
N ILE A 646 -6.38 20.14 -10.87
CA ILE A 646 -6.94 21.37 -10.32
C ILE A 646 -7.69 22.16 -11.40
N TYR A 647 -7.02 22.48 -12.52
CA TYR A 647 -7.56 23.41 -13.51
C TYR A 647 -8.25 22.73 -14.70
N GLY A 648 -8.01 21.44 -14.91
CA GLY A 648 -8.49 20.71 -16.09
C GLY A 648 -7.67 21.00 -17.34
N LEU A 649 -7.94 20.24 -18.41
CA LEU A 649 -7.24 20.41 -19.69
C LEU A 649 -7.54 21.75 -20.39
N GLY A 650 -8.65 22.41 -20.04
CA GLY A 650 -9.02 23.71 -20.62
C GLY A 650 -8.10 24.88 -20.25
N ALA A 651 -7.27 24.74 -19.21
CA ALA A 651 -6.30 25.76 -18.81
C ALA A 651 -5.09 25.86 -19.75
N PHE A 652 -4.84 24.82 -20.57
CA PHE A 652 -3.69 24.74 -21.46
C PHE A 652 -4.04 25.28 -22.85
N VAL A 653 -4.39 26.56 -22.93
CA VAL A 653 -4.89 27.19 -24.18
C VAL A 653 -3.76 27.38 -25.19
N ASP A 654 -4.07 27.19 -26.49
CA ASP A 654 -3.13 27.51 -27.57
C ASP A 654 -2.99 29.04 -27.69
N GLY A 655 -1.77 29.55 -27.60
CA GLY A 655 -1.49 30.98 -27.73
C GLY A 655 -1.78 31.51 -29.13
N HIS A 656 -3.00 32.00 -29.37
CA HIS A 656 -3.44 33.10 -30.27
C HIS A 656 -4.92 32.92 -30.64
N ASP A 657 -5.84 33.47 -29.84
CA ASP A 657 -7.20 33.77 -30.32
C ASP A 657 -7.86 34.96 -29.61
N THR A 658 -7.05 35.96 -29.24
CA THR A 658 -7.55 37.29 -28.90
C THR A 658 -7.35 38.21 -30.11
N HIS A 659 -8.14 38.03 -31.18
CA HIS A 659 -8.60 39.08 -32.09
C HIS A 659 -9.50 38.50 -33.19
N LYS A 660 -10.79 38.32 -32.88
CA LYS A 660 -11.92 38.53 -33.80
C LYS A 660 -13.25 38.41 -33.05
N LYS A 661 -13.59 39.47 -32.29
CA LYS A 661 -14.99 39.81 -32.07
C LYS A 661 -15.39 40.78 -33.20
N GLY A 662 -16.26 40.32 -34.08
CA GLY A 662 -16.85 41.11 -35.15
C GLY A 662 -18.11 40.44 -35.69
N SER A 663 -19.26 40.87 -35.15
CA SER A 663 -20.62 40.90 -35.71
C SER A 663 -21.22 39.66 -36.41
N VAL A 664 -22.21 39.07 -35.73
CA VAL A 664 -23.60 38.77 -36.18
C VAL A 664 -23.86 38.71 -37.69
N ASP A 665 -24.31 37.54 -38.19
CA ASP A 665 -25.66 37.43 -38.78
C ASP A 665 -26.18 35.98 -38.85
N ASP A 666 -27.48 35.86 -38.61
CA ASP A 666 -28.33 34.67 -38.65
C ASP A 666 -28.44 34.08 -40.06
N SER A 667 -28.54 32.74 -40.17
CA SER A 667 -29.66 32.06 -40.87
C SER A 667 -29.42 30.55 -41.00
N ALA A 668 -30.49 29.79 -40.75
CA ALA A 668 -30.63 28.38 -41.06
C ALA A 668 -30.82 28.16 -42.57
N ASP A 669 -30.35 27.04 -43.13
CA ASP A 669 -31.20 26.08 -43.87
C ASP A 669 -30.46 24.79 -44.31
N ASN A 670 -31.26 23.75 -44.53
CA ASN A 670 -30.96 22.39 -44.99
C ASN A 670 -30.54 22.28 -46.47
N SER A 671 -29.76 21.24 -46.80
CA SER A 671 -29.95 20.25 -47.91
C SER A 671 -28.61 19.54 -48.21
N ARG A 672 -28.52 18.21 -48.09
CA ARG A 672 -28.71 17.21 -49.17
C ARG A 672 -28.02 17.60 -50.49
N ASP A 673 -26.88 16.97 -50.82
CA ASP A 673 -26.84 15.84 -51.77
C ASP A 673 -25.42 15.42 -52.23
N LEU A 674 -25.25 14.09 -52.30
CA LEU A 674 -24.59 13.29 -53.33
C LEU A 674 -23.05 13.26 -53.53
N MET A 675 -22.52 12.06 -53.23
CA MET A 675 -21.63 11.20 -54.03
C MET A 675 -20.69 11.85 -55.07
N ASP A 676 -19.39 11.61 -54.89
CA ASP A 676 -18.63 10.89 -55.93
C ASP A 676 -17.62 9.95 -55.27
N SER A 677 -17.55 8.76 -55.84
CA SER A 677 -16.85 7.59 -55.35
C SER A 677 -15.65 7.31 -56.25
N LYS A 678 -14.46 7.14 -55.69
CA LYS A 678 -13.40 6.32 -56.28
C LYS A 678 -12.60 5.59 -55.20
N VAL A 679 -12.76 4.27 -55.25
CA VAL A 679 -11.99 3.25 -54.53
C VAL A 679 -10.69 3.02 -55.29
N GLU A 680 -9.56 3.07 -54.58
CA GLU A 680 -8.38 2.26 -54.89
C GLU A 680 -7.88 1.67 -53.57
N ASP A 681 -8.13 0.37 -53.40
CA ASP A 681 -7.52 -0.50 -52.39
C ASP A 681 -6.06 -0.76 -52.76
N THR A 682 -5.13 -0.61 -51.80
CA THR A 682 -4.09 -1.61 -51.50
C THR A 682 -3.29 -1.22 -50.25
N GLU A 683 -3.53 -1.99 -49.18
CA GLU A 683 -2.63 -2.43 -48.10
C GLU A 683 -1.44 -1.53 -47.67
N ASP A 684 -1.61 -0.82 -46.54
CA ASP A 684 -0.49 -0.33 -45.72
C ASP A 684 -0.93 -0.22 -44.22
N PHE A 685 -0.89 -1.34 -43.49
CA PHE A 685 -1.46 -1.49 -42.13
C PHE A 685 -0.50 -1.19 -40.96
N GLN A 686 0.55 -0.39 -41.15
CA GLN A 686 1.58 -0.17 -40.11
C GLN A 686 1.95 1.29 -39.81
N LYS A 687 1.25 2.27 -40.38
CA LYS A 687 1.33 3.69 -39.98
C LYS A 687 0.10 4.20 -39.23
N ALA A 688 -0.90 3.34 -39.02
CA ALA A 688 -2.18 3.74 -38.43
C ALA A 688 -2.09 4.03 -36.93
N ASP A 689 -1.36 3.26 -36.12
CA ASP A 689 -1.43 3.37 -34.65
C ASP A 689 -0.95 4.73 -34.10
N ASP A 690 0.17 5.28 -34.60
CA ASP A 690 0.70 6.58 -34.13
C ASP A 690 -0.14 7.79 -34.61
N GLU A 691 -0.78 7.68 -35.79
CA GLU A 691 -1.67 8.71 -36.31
C GLU A 691 -3.10 8.60 -35.76
N GLN A 692 -3.54 7.41 -35.38
CA GLN A 692 -4.88 7.15 -34.85
C GLN A 692 -4.97 7.60 -33.38
N VAL A 693 -3.90 7.40 -32.60
CA VAL A 693 -3.76 8.01 -31.26
C VAL A 693 -3.79 9.55 -31.35
N LYS A 694 -3.11 10.16 -32.34
CA LYS A 694 -3.16 11.62 -32.55
C LYS A 694 -4.51 12.12 -33.07
N ARG A 695 -5.24 11.34 -33.89
CA ARG A 695 -6.57 11.69 -34.41
C ARG A 695 -7.65 11.63 -33.34
N ASP A 696 -7.66 10.61 -32.48
CA ASP A 696 -8.66 10.48 -31.41
C ASP A 696 -8.57 11.64 -30.39
N TYR A 697 -7.37 12.15 -30.10
CA TYR A 697 -7.19 13.33 -29.24
C TYR A 697 -7.55 14.66 -29.91
N SER A 698 -7.72 14.68 -31.24
CA SER A 698 -8.09 15.90 -31.98
C SER A 698 -9.61 16.07 -32.17
N GLU A 699 -10.38 14.98 -32.05
CA GLU A 699 -11.86 15.02 -32.07
C GLU A 699 -12.47 15.36 -30.69
N SER A 700 -11.68 15.33 -29.61
CA SER A 700 -12.13 15.55 -28.22
C SER A 700 -12.35 17.03 -27.83
N GLY A 701 -12.21 17.96 -28.76
CA GLY A 701 -12.42 19.40 -28.53
C GLY A 701 -11.35 20.06 -27.65
N TRP A 702 -10.20 19.41 -27.43
CA TRP A 702 -9.08 19.95 -26.67
C TRP A 702 -8.21 20.91 -27.50
N SER A 703 -7.49 21.81 -26.83
CA SER A 703 -6.42 22.57 -27.47
C SER A 703 -5.31 21.62 -27.95
N LYS A 704 -4.53 22.04 -28.96
CA LYS A 704 -3.38 21.26 -29.45
C LYS A 704 -2.35 21.04 -28.35
N THR A 705 -2.15 22.05 -27.50
CA THR A 705 -1.25 21.97 -26.35
C THR A 705 -1.72 20.90 -25.34
N ALA A 706 -3.01 20.86 -25.02
CA ALA A 706 -3.57 19.83 -24.13
C ALA A 706 -3.50 18.42 -24.74
N GLY A 707 -3.81 18.28 -26.04
CA GLY A 707 -3.69 17.00 -26.75
C GLY A 707 -2.25 16.48 -26.77
N ASN A 708 -1.28 17.34 -27.05
CA ASN A 708 0.14 16.99 -27.00
C ASN A 708 0.59 16.60 -25.58
N LEU A 709 0.12 17.31 -24.56
CA LEU A 709 0.41 17.01 -23.16
C LEU A 709 -0.07 15.59 -22.81
N VAL A 710 -1.32 15.25 -23.10
CA VAL A 710 -1.87 13.92 -22.84
C VAL A 710 -1.11 12.85 -23.63
N ALA A 711 -0.77 13.10 -24.90
CA ALA A 711 0.00 12.16 -25.70
C ALA A 711 1.39 11.87 -25.11
N ILE A 712 2.09 12.89 -24.61
CA ILE A 712 3.39 12.75 -23.95
C ILE A 712 3.25 12.01 -22.62
N LEU A 713 2.24 12.32 -21.83
CA LEU A 713 2.01 11.60 -20.57
C LEU A 713 1.68 10.13 -20.84
N SER A 714 0.87 9.84 -21.85
CA SER A 714 0.54 8.46 -22.25
C SER A 714 1.75 7.69 -22.77
N SER A 715 2.66 8.31 -23.53
CA SER A 715 3.86 7.62 -24.02
C SER A 715 4.83 7.21 -22.90
N LEU A 716 4.76 7.87 -21.74
CA LEU A 716 5.55 7.52 -20.57
C LEU A 716 5.02 6.29 -19.81
N LEU A 717 3.83 5.76 -20.16
CA LEU A 717 3.34 4.47 -19.65
C LEU A 717 4.24 3.31 -20.08
N ASP A 718 4.90 3.43 -21.23
CA ASP A 718 5.81 2.40 -21.77
C ASP A 718 7.28 2.63 -21.35
N SER A 719 7.51 3.48 -20.34
CA SER A 719 8.85 3.74 -19.81
C SER A 719 9.50 2.48 -19.22
N GLU A 720 10.82 2.32 -19.37
CA GLU A 720 11.57 1.21 -18.77
C GLU A 720 11.65 1.32 -17.23
N THR A 721 11.63 2.53 -16.68
CA THR A 721 11.71 2.80 -15.25
C THR A 721 10.36 2.59 -14.55
N GLY A 722 10.33 1.72 -13.53
CA GLY A 722 9.12 1.43 -12.76
C GLY A 722 8.54 2.64 -12.03
N GLU A 723 9.38 3.52 -11.48
CA GLU A 723 8.91 4.71 -10.75
C GLU A 723 8.12 5.66 -11.64
N LEU A 724 8.62 5.95 -12.86
CA LEU A 724 7.91 6.81 -13.80
C LEU A 724 6.61 6.17 -14.27
N ARG A 725 6.62 4.87 -14.61
CA ARG A 725 5.38 4.15 -14.95
C ARG A 725 4.35 4.23 -13.83
N ASN A 726 4.78 4.11 -12.57
CA ASN A 726 3.90 4.21 -11.41
C ASN A 726 3.27 5.60 -11.28
N VAL A 727 4.08 6.67 -11.35
CA VAL A 727 3.59 8.05 -11.26
C VAL A 727 2.61 8.37 -12.39
N VAL A 728 2.92 7.96 -13.62
CA VAL A 728 2.08 8.21 -14.80
C VAL A 728 0.79 7.39 -14.74
N SER A 729 0.87 6.11 -14.41
CA SER A 729 -0.31 5.24 -14.28
C SER A 729 -1.26 5.75 -13.19
N GLU A 730 -0.72 6.17 -12.05
CA GLU A 730 -1.50 6.75 -10.95
C GLU A 730 -2.10 8.10 -11.34
N GLY A 731 -1.32 8.99 -11.97
CA GLY A 731 -1.78 10.30 -12.41
C GLY A 731 -2.91 10.21 -13.42
N LEU A 732 -2.76 9.38 -14.46
CA LEU A 732 -3.78 9.15 -15.49
C LEU A 732 -5.04 8.50 -14.90
N ALA A 733 -4.88 7.53 -13.99
CA ALA A 733 -6.00 6.94 -13.26
C ALA A 733 -6.78 8.00 -12.45
N LYS A 734 -6.10 8.92 -11.77
CA LYS A 734 -6.75 10.03 -11.03
C LYS A 734 -7.47 11.01 -11.97
N LEU A 735 -6.90 11.32 -13.13
CA LEU A 735 -7.52 12.21 -14.12
C LEU A 735 -8.79 11.59 -14.73
N LEU A 736 -8.76 10.28 -15.05
CA LEU A 736 -9.94 9.53 -15.48
C LEU A 736 -11.01 9.50 -14.38
N MET A 737 -10.62 9.18 -13.13
CA MET A 737 -11.54 9.10 -12.00
C MET A 737 -12.27 10.42 -11.71
N SER A 738 -11.56 11.54 -11.86
CA SER A 738 -12.11 12.88 -11.63
C SER A 738 -12.85 13.45 -12.84
N GLY A 739 -12.97 12.71 -13.94
CA GLY A 739 -13.63 13.18 -15.16
C GLY A 739 -12.90 14.36 -15.83
N ARG A 740 -11.59 14.50 -15.61
CA ARG A 740 -10.76 15.52 -16.27
C ARG A 740 -10.26 15.06 -17.64
N VAL A 741 -10.18 13.75 -17.84
CA VAL A 741 -9.83 13.07 -19.09
C VAL A 741 -10.85 11.97 -19.35
N PHE A 742 -11.28 11.82 -20.60
CA PHE A 742 -12.14 10.74 -21.05
C PHE A 742 -11.48 10.10 -22.28
N SER A 743 -11.08 8.83 -22.18
CA SER A 743 -10.41 8.13 -23.27
C SER A 743 -10.50 6.62 -23.07
N SER A 744 -11.23 5.93 -23.97
CA SER A 744 -11.31 4.47 -24.01
C SER A 744 -9.99 3.85 -24.49
N THR A 745 -9.22 4.54 -25.33
CA THR A 745 -7.88 4.13 -25.75
C THR A 745 -6.89 4.10 -24.59
N LEU A 746 -6.91 5.11 -23.71
CA LEU A 746 -6.09 5.14 -22.51
C LEU A 746 -6.50 4.04 -21.51
N LEU A 747 -7.80 3.79 -21.32
CA LEU A 747 -8.27 2.69 -20.49
C LEU A 747 -7.79 1.33 -21.01
N SER A 748 -7.83 1.13 -22.33
CA SER A 748 -7.26 -0.06 -22.99
C SER A 748 -5.77 -0.20 -22.69
N HIS A 749 -4.98 0.87 -22.85
CA HIS A 749 -3.53 0.85 -22.57
C HIS A 749 -3.24 0.54 -21.10
N LEU A 750 -3.95 1.15 -20.16
CA LEU A 750 -3.80 0.86 -18.72
C LEU A 750 -4.18 -0.60 -18.39
N LEU A 751 -5.21 -1.16 -19.03
CA LEU A 751 -5.59 -2.57 -18.85
C LEU A 751 -4.50 -3.49 -19.38
N LEU A 752 -3.98 -3.21 -20.58
CA LEU A 752 -2.88 -3.97 -21.18
C LEU A 752 -1.63 -3.91 -20.30
N LEU A 753 -1.28 -2.73 -19.79
CA LEU A 753 -0.17 -2.53 -18.86
C LEU A 753 -0.38 -3.30 -17.55
N TRP A 754 -1.62 -3.34 -17.05
CA TRP A 754 -1.99 -4.09 -15.85
C TRP A 754 -1.93 -5.60 -16.06
N TYR A 755 -2.13 -6.13 -17.26
CA TYR A 755 -2.00 -7.57 -17.54
C TYR A 755 -0.62 -7.97 -18.10
N ASN A 756 0.19 -7.01 -18.54
CA ASN A 756 1.50 -7.26 -19.13
C ASN A 756 2.44 -7.99 -18.15
N PRO A 757 2.95 -9.20 -18.48
CA PRO A 757 3.86 -9.94 -17.61
C PRO A 757 5.11 -9.16 -17.16
N MET A 758 5.57 -8.17 -17.94
CA MET A 758 6.70 -7.32 -17.58
C MET A 758 6.45 -6.43 -16.35
N THR A 759 5.19 -6.20 -15.98
CA THR A 759 4.80 -5.43 -14.79
C THR A 759 4.44 -6.32 -13.60
N GLU A 760 4.71 -7.63 -13.66
CA GLU A 760 4.36 -8.58 -12.57
C GLU A 760 5.08 -8.23 -11.26
N ASP A 761 6.34 -7.83 -11.34
CA ASP A 761 7.15 -7.42 -10.17
C ASP A 761 6.81 -5.99 -9.68
N ASP A 762 6.06 -5.22 -10.47
CA ASP A 762 5.70 -3.82 -10.16
C ASP A 762 4.42 -3.77 -9.30
N ALA A 763 4.58 -4.17 -8.03
CA ALA A 763 3.45 -4.35 -7.11
C ALA A 763 2.65 -3.05 -6.87
N GLN A 764 3.29 -1.88 -6.92
CA GLN A 764 2.60 -0.59 -6.79
C GLN A 764 1.67 -0.36 -7.97
N LEU A 765 2.17 -0.49 -9.20
CA LEU A 765 1.38 -0.37 -10.43
C LEU A 765 0.16 -1.29 -10.40
N ARG A 766 0.40 -2.57 -10.11
CA ARG A 766 -0.63 -3.61 -10.11
C ARG A 766 -1.72 -3.34 -9.08
N HIS A 767 -1.36 -2.87 -7.89
CA HIS A 767 -2.33 -2.51 -6.86
C HIS A 767 -3.10 -1.23 -7.19
N THR A 768 -2.42 -0.20 -7.71
CA THR A 768 -3.05 1.06 -8.12
C THR A 768 -4.11 0.80 -9.18
N LEU A 769 -3.74 0.11 -10.27
CA LEU A 769 -4.68 -0.19 -11.35
C LEU A 769 -5.77 -1.20 -10.95
N GLY A 770 -5.41 -2.22 -10.17
CA GLY A 770 -6.37 -3.19 -9.65
C GLY A 770 -7.43 -2.59 -8.71
N THR A 771 -7.10 -1.49 -8.03
CA THR A 771 -8.06 -0.70 -7.22
C THR A 771 -8.82 0.30 -8.09
N PHE A 772 -8.13 0.94 -9.03
CA PHE A 772 -8.70 1.95 -9.91
C PHE A 772 -9.85 1.39 -10.76
N PHE A 773 -9.66 0.27 -11.47
CA PHE A 773 -10.65 -0.21 -12.44
C PHE A 773 -12.04 -0.47 -11.83
N PRO A 774 -12.17 -1.22 -10.72
CA PRO A 774 -13.47 -1.41 -10.08
C PRO A 774 -14.08 -0.10 -9.57
N VAL A 775 -13.28 0.76 -8.93
CA VAL A 775 -13.77 2.05 -8.40
C VAL A 775 -14.25 2.94 -9.54
N PHE A 776 -13.50 3.00 -10.64
CA PHE A 776 -13.83 3.80 -11.82
C PHE A 776 -15.12 3.29 -12.46
N ALA A 777 -15.19 1.99 -12.75
CA ALA A 777 -16.31 1.37 -13.43
C ALA A 777 -17.62 1.46 -12.62
N PHE A 778 -17.55 1.26 -11.30
CA PHE A 778 -18.75 1.15 -10.47
C PHE A 778 -19.30 2.51 -10.02
N THR A 779 -18.58 3.60 -10.26
CA THR A 779 -19.01 4.95 -9.85
C THR A 779 -20.21 5.46 -10.67
N ASN A 780 -20.19 5.32 -12.00
CA ASN A 780 -21.27 5.80 -12.86
C ASN A 780 -21.34 5.03 -14.20
N SER A 781 -22.48 5.15 -14.89
CA SER A 781 -22.73 4.45 -16.15
C SER A 781 -21.84 4.93 -17.30
N SER A 782 -21.51 6.23 -17.36
CA SER A 782 -20.61 6.79 -18.40
C SER A 782 -19.20 6.17 -18.35
N ASN A 783 -18.70 5.85 -17.15
CA ASN A 783 -17.42 5.18 -16.99
C ASN A 783 -17.47 3.73 -17.50
N GLN A 784 -18.59 3.03 -17.29
CA GLN A 784 -18.81 1.70 -17.88
C GLN A 784 -18.88 1.76 -19.41
N GLN A 785 -19.48 2.81 -19.98
CA GLN A 785 -19.50 3.03 -21.43
C GLN A 785 -18.10 3.19 -22.01
N LEU A 786 -17.21 3.94 -21.35
CA LEU A 786 -15.81 4.05 -21.79
C LEU A 786 -15.05 2.72 -21.76
N LEU A 787 -15.35 1.86 -20.77
CA LEU A 787 -14.79 0.50 -20.71
C LEU A 787 -15.40 -0.42 -21.77
N GLU A 788 -16.68 -0.22 -22.08
CA GLU A 788 -17.38 -0.91 -23.17
C GLU A 788 -16.77 -0.57 -24.53
N GLU A 789 -16.42 0.69 -24.76
CA GLU A 789 -15.69 1.14 -25.95
C GLU A 789 -14.27 0.54 -26.01
N ALA A 790 -13.59 0.45 -24.86
CA ALA A 790 -12.26 -0.15 -24.77
C ALA A 790 -12.26 -1.69 -24.93
N PHE A 791 -13.42 -2.34 -24.84
CA PHE A 791 -13.56 -3.80 -24.77
C PHE A 791 -12.92 -4.53 -25.96
N LEU A 792 -13.40 -4.25 -27.18
CA LEU A 792 -12.89 -4.92 -28.39
C LEU A 792 -11.45 -4.50 -28.73
N PRO A 793 -11.06 -3.21 -28.70
CA PRO A 793 -9.67 -2.80 -28.90
C PRO A 793 -8.69 -3.55 -27.99
N THR A 794 -8.98 -3.63 -26.69
CA THR A 794 -8.12 -4.32 -25.71
C THR A 794 -7.94 -5.79 -26.09
N LEU A 795 -9.03 -6.52 -26.32
CA LEU A 795 -8.97 -7.95 -26.64
C LEU A 795 -8.32 -8.20 -28.00
N ARG A 796 -8.58 -7.35 -29.01
CA ARG A 796 -7.91 -7.44 -30.32
C ARG A 796 -6.40 -7.27 -30.19
N THR A 797 -5.92 -6.31 -29.39
CA THR A 797 -4.49 -6.10 -29.15
C THR A 797 -3.83 -7.35 -28.56
N ILE A 798 -4.44 -7.99 -27.57
CA ILE A 798 -3.90 -9.23 -26.98
C ILE A 798 -3.93 -10.38 -27.99
N LEU A 799 -5.06 -10.55 -28.69
CA LEU A 799 -5.25 -11.65 -29.64
C LEU A 799 -4.36 -11.53 -30.90
N ASN A 800 -3.97 -10.31 -31.27
CA ASN A 800 -3.07 -10.02 -32.38
C ASN A 800 -1.58 -9.94 -31.96
N ALA A 801 -1.27 -10.09 -30.66
CA ALA A 801 0.10 -9.97 -30.17
C ALA A 801 1.02 -11.07 -30.75
N PRO A 802 2.18 -10.71 -31.33
CA PRO A 802 3.13 -11.69 -31.83
C PRO A 802 3.76 -12.48 -30.68
N THR A 803 4.30 -13.67 -30.96
CA THR A 803 4.95 -14.52 -29.94
C THR A 803 6.19 -13.90 -29.30
N THR A 804 6.73 -12.82 -29.87
CA THR A 804 7.81 -12.03 -29.28
C THR A 804 7.32 -11.01 -28.24
N SER A 805 6.02 -10.69 -28.23
CA SER A 805 5.43 -9.75 -27.30
C SER A 805 5.04 -10.47 -26.00
N PRO A 806 5.33 -9.88 -24.82
CA PRO A 806 4.85 -10.39 -23.53
C PRO A 806 3.33 -10.52 -23.44
N LEU A 807 2.57 -9.78 -24.27
CA LEU A 807 1.11 -9.85 -24.28
C LEU A 807 0.58 -11.19 -24.80
N HIS A 808 1.39 -11.96 -25.54
CA HIS A 808 0.99 -13.25 -26.09
C HIS A 808 0.67 -14.29 -24.98
N ASP A 809 1.34 -14.20 -23.84
CA ASP A 809 1.19 -15.14 -22.73
C ASP A 809 -0.02 -14.82 -21.82
N ILE A 810 -0.74 -13.73 -22.09
CA ILE A 810 -1.89 -13.31 -21.29
C ILE A 810 -3.07 -14.26 -21.54
N ASN A 811 -3.69 -14.71 -20.44
CA ASN A 811 -4.96 -15.43 -20.52
C ASN A 811 -6.09 -14.47 -20.91
N THR A 812 -6.46 -14.49 -22.19
CA THR A 812 -7.51 -13.63 -22.78
C THR A 812 -8.89 -13.84 -22.16
N THR A 813 -9.21 -15.05 -21.69
CA THR A 813 -10.49 -15.32 -21.00
C THR A 813 -10.58 -14.55 -19.69
N ASN A 814 -9.50 -14.46 -18.91
CA ASN A 814 -9.49 -13.70 -17.66
C ASN A 814 -9.70 -12.20 -17.89
N VAL A 815 -9.11 -11.64 -18.95
CA VAL A 815 -9.27 -10.22 -19.32
C VAL A 815 -10.70 -9.94 -19.74
N ALA A 816 -11.28 -10.83 -20.56
CA ALA A 816 -12.66 -10.70 -21.00
C ALA A 816 -13.65 -10.83 -19.84
N ASP A 817 -13.47 -11.82 -18.95
CA ASP A 817 -14.31 -11.99 -17.76
C ASP A 817 -14.26 -10.76 -16.85
N PHE A 818 -13.07 -10.17 -16.65
CA PHE A 818 -12.91 -8.95 -15.87
C PHE A 818 -13.62 -7.76 -16.50
N LEU A 819 -13.46 -7.55 -17.81
CA LEU A 819 -14.14 -6.47 -18.53
C LEU A 819 -15.68 -6.61 -18.52
N VAL A 820 -16.19 -7.84 -18.63
CA VAL A 820 -17.62 -8.13 -18.48
C VAL A 820 -18.08 -7.78 -17.06
N GLU A 821 -17.31 -8.10 -16.03
CA GLU A 821 -17.65 -7.72 -14.66
C GLU A 821 -17.66 -6.20 -14.46
N LEU A 822 -16.67 -5.48 -15.00
CA LEU A 822 -16.58 -4.02 -14.87
C LEU A 822 -17.74 -3.29 -15.56
N THR A 823 -18.23 -3.82 -16.68
CA THR A 823 -19.31 -3.22 -17.48
C THR A 823 -20.71 -3.64 -17.02
N HIS A 824 -20.83 -4.42 -15.94
CA HIS A 824 -22.11 -4.90 -15.44
C HIS A 824 -22.87 -3.82 -14.64
N ALA A 825 -24.07 -3.44 -15.08
CA ALA A 825 -24.87 -2.37 -14.45
C ALA A 825 -25.24 -2.63 -12.97
N GLN A 826 -25.51 -3.89 -12.57
CA GLN A 826 -25.72 -4.27 -11.16
C GLN A 826 -24.56 -3.93 -10.22
N ARG A 827 -23.33 -3.81 -10.75
CA ARG A 827 -22.16 -3.46 -9.94
C ARG A 827 -22.08 -1.97 -9.61
N LEU A 828 -22.84 -1.10 -10.28
CA LEU A 828 -22.88 0.33 -9.97
C LEU A 828 -23.29 0.58 -8.52
N VAL A 829 -22.62 1.52 -7.84
CA VAL A 829 -22.82 1.81 -6.41
C VAL A 829 -24.30 2.12 -6.10
N PHE A 830 -24.96 2.94 -6.92
CA PHE A 830 -26.37 3.28 -6.77
C PHE A 830 -27.30 2.05 -6.82
N ASN A 831 -26.95 1.07 -7.67
CA ASN A 831 -27.74 -0.14 -7.87
C ASN A 831 -27.51 -1.20 -6.80
N GLN A 832 -26.37 -1.18 -6.10
CA GLN A 832 -26.09 -2.08 -4.98
C GLN A 832 -26.90 -1.72 -3.73
N SER A 833 -27.25 -0.43 -3.56
CA SER A 833 -28.10 0.05 -2.46
C SER A 833 -29.60 -0.20 -2.68
N SER A 834 -30.04 -0.43 -3.92
CA SER A 834 -31.44 -0.72 -4.23
C SER A 834 -31.72 -2.21 -4.13
N ASN A 835 -32.71 -2.63 -3.32
CA ASN A 835 -33.19 -4.01 -3.27
C ASN A 835 -33.98 -4.45 -4.52
N SER A 836 -34.13 -3.56 -5.51
CA SER A 836 -34.79 -3.88 -6.78
C SER A 836 -33.80 -4.48 -7.78
N PRO A 837 -34.17 -5.53 -8.53
CA PRO A 837 -33.32 -6.07 -9.58
C PRO A 837 -33.08 -5.02 -10.67
N VAL A 838 -31.83 -4.77 -11.02
CA VAL A 838 -31.48 -3.91 -12.16
C VAL A 838 -31.92 -4.62 -13.43
N ARG A 839 -32.85 -4.00 -14.16
CA ARG A 839 -33.36 -4.56 -15.41
C ARG A 839 -32.52 -4.09 -16.60
N ASP A 840 -32.10 -2.84 -16.63
CA ASP A 840 -31.34 -2.30 -17.77
C ASP A 840 -29.82 -2.50 -17.62
N ASN A 841 -29.19 -3.06 -18.65
CA ASN A 841 -27.73 -3.19 -18.78
C ASN A 841 -27.27 -2.84 -20.21
N PRO A 842 -27.23 -1.54 -20.57
CA PRO A 842 -26.96 -1.10 -21.94
C PRO A 842 -25.54 -1.40 -22.42
N CYS A 843 -24.56 -1.48 -21.51
CA CYS A 843 -23.18 -1.84 -21.89
C CYS A 843 -23.12 -3.29 -22.37
N HIS A 844 -23.74 -4.22 -21.65
CA HIS A 844 -23.77 -5.62 -22.06
C HIS A 844 -24.56 -5.86 -23.35
N ASP A 845 -25.66 -5.13 -23.54
CA ASP A 845 -26.42 -5.13 -24.79
C ASP A 845 -25.54 -4.71 -25.98
N SER A 846 -24.79 -3.61 -25.83
CA SER A 846 -23.83 -3.14 -26.84
C SER A 846 -22.71 -4.16 -27.09
N ILE A 847 -22.11 -4.72 -26.04
CA ILE A 847 -21.07 -5.76 -26.15
C ILE A 847 -21.61 -6.98 -26.89
N ALA A 848 -22.83 -7.41 -26.62
CA ALA A 848 -23.44 -8.57 -27.28
C ALA A 848 -23.50 -8.36 -28.80
N VAL A 849 -23.94 -7.19 -29.26
CA VAL A 849 -23.97 -6.86 -30.69
C VAL A 849 -22.56 -6.78 -31.28
N LYS A 850 -21.63 -6.09 -30.59
CA LYS A 850 -20.22 -5.98 -31.02
C LYS A 850 -19.55 -7.34 -31.17
N VAL A 851 -19.77 -8.25 -30.22
CA VAL A 851 -19.22 -9.62 -30.24
C VAL A 851 -19.89 -10.48 -31.31
N CYS A 852 -21.21 -10.37 -31.51
CA CYS A 852 -21.90 -11.05 -32.62
C CYS A 852 -21.33 -10.63 -33.97
N ASN A 853 -21.10 -9.33 -34.18
CA ASN A 853 -20.48 -8.80 -35.40
C ASN A 853 -19.02 -9.25 -35.57
N GLU A 854 -18.25 -9.33 -34.49
CA GLU A 854 -16.88 -9.87 -34.52
C GLU A 854 -16.86 -11.35 -34.95
N ILE A 855 -17.80 -12.16 -34.47
CA ILE A 855 -17.96 -13.56 -34.88
C ILE A 855 -18.31 -13.65 -36.37
N LEU A 856 -19.31 -12.87 -36.83
CA LEU A 856 -19.76 -12.87 -38.22
C LEU A 856 -18.68 -12.39 -39.20
N SER A 857 -17.82 -11.46 -38.77
CA SER A 857 -16.73 -10.97 -39.60
C SER A 857 -15.64 -12.02 -39.82
N ASN A 858 -15.45 -12.94 -38.85
CA ASN A 858 -14.41 -13.98 -38.89
C ASN A 858 -14.93 -15.35 -38.38
N PRO A 859 -15.87 -16.00 -39.11
CA PRO A 859 -16.62 -17.15 -38.62
C PRO A 859 -15.83 -18.47 -38.54
N ASP A 860 -14.62 -18.52 -39.11
CA ASP A 860 -13.70 -19.66 -39.09
C ASP A 860 -12.45 -19.40 -38.20
N SER A 861 -12.50 -18.39 -37.31
CA SER A 861 -11.38 -18.01 -36.45
C SER A 861 -11.18 -18.94 -35.24
N PHE A 862 -9.93 -19.18 -34.82
CA PHE A 862 -9.65 -19.87 -33.55
C PHE A 862 -10.14 -19.10 -32.30
N ARG A 863 -10.50 -17.82 -32.47
CA ARG A 863 -10.98 -16.92 -31.41
C ARG A 863 -12.44 -17.15 -31.02
N LEU A 864 -13.19 -17.95 -31.81
CA LEU A 864 -14.63 -18.17 -31.60
C LEU A 864 -14.97 -18.69 -30.21
N LYS A 865 -14.10 -19.52 -29.60
CA LYS A 865 -14.32 -20.04 -28.25
C LYS A 865 -14.39 -18.94 -27.19
N LEU A 866 -13.52 -17.92 -27.33
CA LEU A 866 -13.52 -16.77 -26.43
C LEU A 866 -14.81 -15.96 -26.60
N TRP A 867 -15.17 -15.62 -27.84
CA TRP A 867 -16.36 -14.82 -28.13
C TRP A 867 -17.66 -15.52 -27.71
N ALA A 868 -17.77 -16.83 -27.96
CA ALA A 868 -18.91 -17.62 -27.52
C ALA A 868 -18.98 -17.74 -25.97
N HIS A 869 -17.83 -17.80 -25.29
CA HIS A 869 -17.76 -17.74 -23.83
C HIS A 869 -18.26 -16.39 -23.31
N VAL A 870 -17.77 -15.28 -23.87
CA VAL A 870 -18.19 -13.91 -23.49
C VAL A 870 -19.70 -13.74 -23.62
N LEU A 871 -20.30 -14.11 -24.76
CA LEU A 871 -21.75 -14.00 -24.96
C LEU A 871 -22.55 -14.69 -23.84
N ASN A 872 -22.08 -15.85 -23.36
CA ASN A 872 -22.74 -16.61 -22.30
C ASN A 872 -22.58 -16.01 -20.89
N GLN A 873 -21.75 -14.99 -20.71
CA GLN A 873 -21.57 -14.29 -19.43
C GLN A 873 -22.35 -12.96 -19.36
N LEU A 874 -22.86 -12.45 -20.50
CA LEU A 874 -23.54 -11.17 -20.55
C LEU A 874 -24.96 -11.26 -19.95
N SER A 875 -25.25 -10.40 -18.97
CA SER A 875 -26.61 -10.08 -18.54
C SER A 875 -27.27 -9.06 -19.46
N LEU A 876 -28.23 -9.49 -20.29
CA LEU A 876 -28.94 -8.61 -21.24
C LEU A 876 -30.13 -7.89 -20.58
N SER A 877 -30.53 -6.74 -21.14
CA SER A 877 -31.73 -6.03 -20.69
C SER A 877 -33.01 -6.78 -21.10
N PRO A 878 -33.89 -7.19 -20.17
CA PRO A 878 -35.08 -7.97 -20.48
C PRO A 878 -36.17 -7.14 -21.14
N ASP A 879 -36.22 -5.82 -20.92
CA ASP A 879 -37.30 -4.96 -21.39
C ASP A 879 -37.10 -4.41 -22.82
N SER A 880 -35.91 -4.61 -23.41
CA SER A 880 -35.56 -4.10 -24.74
C SER A 880 -35.95 -5.09 -25.86
N GLN A 881 -37.24 -5.13 -26.19
CA GLN A 881 -37.77 -6.07 -27.20
C GLN A 881 -37.09 -5.93 -28.58
N ALA A 882 -36.79 -4.70 -29.01
CA ALA A 882 -36.15 -4.46 -30.31
C ALA A 882 -34.74 -5.06 -30.33
N HIS A 883 -33.94 -4.77 -29.31
CA HIS A 883 -32.57 -5.27 -29.19
C HIS A 883 -32.50 -6.81 -29.14
N LEU A 884 -33.40 -7.44 -28.38
CA LEU A 884 -33.46 -8.90 -28.30
C LEU A 884 -33.84 -9.55 -29.65
N LYS A 885 -34.70 -8.92 -30.46
CA LYS A 885 -35.01 -9.39 -31.82
C LYS A 885 -33.81 -9.28 -32.75
N ASP A 886 -33.07 -8.18 -32.66
CA ASP A 886 -31.84 -7.98 -33.44
C ASP A 886 -30.78 -9.02 -33.07
N LEU A 887 -30.56 -9.25 -31.77
CA LEU A 887 -29.66 -10.30 -31.28
C LEU A 887 -30.09 -11.70 -31.71
N SER A 888 -31.39 -12.03 -31.69
CA SER A 888 -31.88 -13.31 -32.20
C SER A 888 -31.57 -13.49 -33.68
N THR A 889 -31.70 -12.44 -34.48
CA THR A 889 -31.38 -12.46 -35.92
C THR A 889 -29.88 -12.68 -36.14
N LEU A 890 -29.03 -11.98 -35.39
CA LEU A 890 -27.58 -12.16 -35.42
C LEU A 890 -27.19 -13.59 -35.00
N CYS A 891 -27.79 -14.14 -33.94
CA CYS A 891 -27.55 -15.52 -33.51
C CYS A 891 -27.88 -16.54 -34.61
N GLN A 892 -28.99 -16.35 -35.31
CA GLN A 892 -29.36 -17.22 -36.42
C GLN A 892 -28.33 -17.17 -37.56
N GLN A 893 -27.89 -15.97 -37.96
CA GLN A 893 -26.83 -15.80 -38.96
C GLN A 893 -25.50 -16.45 -38.52
N ILE A 894 -25.17 -16.34 -37.23
CA ILE A 894 -23.97 -16.98 -36.67
C ILE A 894 -24.09 -18.51 -36.73
N LEU A 895 -25.24 -19.08 -36.39
CA LEU A 895 -25.47 -20.53 -36.44
C LEU A 895 -25.45 -21.10 -37.87
N GLU A 896 -25.77 -20.28 -38.86
CA GLU A 896 -25.65 -20.65 -40.29
C GLU A 896 -24.20 -20.60 -40.80
N THR A 897 -23.33 -19.79 -40.19
CA THR A 897 -21.97 -19.52 -40.67
C THR A 897 -20.87 -20.29 -39.92
N VAL A 898 -21.00 -20.44 -38.58
CA VAL A 898 -19.99 -21.09 -37.73
C VAL A 898 -20.06 -22.60 -37.85
N LYS A 899 -18.91 -23.25 -38.06
CA LYS A 899 -18.82 -24.71 -38.26
C LYS A 899 -18.36 -25.49 -37.02
N GLU A 900 -17.72 -24.83 -36.05
CA GLU A 900 -17.14 -25.51 -34.89
C GLU A 900 -18.23 -25.94 -33.88
N LYS A 901 -18.42 -27.26 -33.72
CA LYS A 901 -19.50 -27.86 -32.91
C LYS A 901 -19.57 -27.38 -31.46
N GLN A 902 -18.44 -27.08 -30.81
CA GLN A 902 -18.43 -26.60 -29.42
C GLN A 902 -18.96 -25.15 -29.34
N CYS A 903 -18.55 -24.31 -30.28
CA CYS A 903 -19.00 -22.93 -30.39
C CYS A 903 -20.48 -22.85 -30.76
N ILE A 904 -20.95 -23.68 -31.71
CA ILE A 904 -22.37 -23.80 -32.06
C ILE A 904 -23.22 -24.08 -30.81
N LYS A 905 -22.86 -25.08 -30.00
CA LYS A 905 -23.59 -25.40 -28.76
C LYS A 905 -23.61 -24.23 -27.76
N ALA A 906 -22.52 -23.47 -27.66
CA ALA A 906 -22.45 -22.30 -26.79
C ALA A 906 -23.32 -21.15 -27.32
N ILE A 907 -23.36 -20.95 -28.64
CA ILE A 907 -24.22 -19.95 -29.29
C ILE A 907 -25.69 -20.35 -29.22
N GLU A 908 -26.04 -21.63 -29.43
CA GLU A 908 -27.39 -22.16 -29.22
C GLU A 908 -27.89 -21.91 -27.80
N LYS A 909 -27.01 -22.10 -26.80
CA LYS A 909 -27.33 -21.81 -25.40
C LYS A 909 -27.65 -20.33 -25.19
N PHE A 910 -26.82 -19.43 -25.72
CA PHE A 910 -27.06 -17.99 -25.64
C PHE A 910 -28.34 -17.58 -26.39
N HIS A 911 -28.54 -18.09 -27.61
CA HIS A 911 -29.74 -17.84 -28.41
C HIS A 911 -31.01 -18.31 -27.70
N LYS A 912 -30.98 -19.47 -27.03
CA LYS A 912 -32.09 -19.96 -26.21
C LYS A 912 -32.42 -18.97 -25.08
N THR A 913 -31.41 -18.41 -24.41
CA THR A 913 -31.63 -17.38 -23.38
C THR A 913 -32.29 -16.13 -23.96
N VAL A 914 -31.87 -15.66 -25.14
CA VAL A 914 -32.50 -14.52 -25.84
C VAL A 914 -33.96 -14.82 -26.19
N LEU A 915 -34.26 -16.02 -26.70
CA LEU A 915 -35.63 -16.44 -27.03
C LEU A 915 -36.52 -16.54 -25.79
N GLU A 916 -36.04 -17.13 -24.69
CA GLU A 916 -36.75 -17.20 -23.41
C GLU A 916 -37.11 -15.79 -22.90
N MET A 917 -36.20 -14.83 -23.04
CA MET A 917 -36.45 -13.43 -22.69
C MET A 917 -37.52 -12.79 -23.59
N LEU A 918 -37.47 -13.03 -24.91
CA LEU A 918 -38.49 -12.56 -25.87
C LEU A 918 -39.89 -13.17 -25.61
N GLU A 919 -39.95 -14.43 -25.21
CA GLU A 919 -41.18 -15.12 -24.83
C GLU A 919 -41.75 -14.53 -23.53
N SER A 920 -40.90 -14.21 -22.55
CA SER A 920 -41.33 -13.62 -21.28
C SER A 920 -41.98 -12.24 -21.43
N LEU A 921 -41.64 -11.50 -22.49
CA LEU A 921 -42.26 -10.21 -22.85
C LEU A 921 -43.66 -10.35 -23.45
N HIS A 922 -44.04 -11.54 -23.95
CA HIS A 922 -45.37 -11.84 -24.44
C HIS A 922 -45.99 -13.00 -23.66
N PRO A 923 -46.60 -12.76 -22.49
CA PRO A 923 -47.51 -13.76 -21.93
C PRO A 923 -48.67 -13.96 -22.91
N GLN A 924 -48.63 -14.99 -23.74
CA GLN A 924 -49.75 -15.30 -24.62
C GLN A 924 -50.97 -15.71 -23.78
N ALA A 925 -52.03 -14.95 -23.96
CA ALA A 925 -53.39 -15.36 -23.73
C ALA A 925 -53.75 -16.55 -24.64
N THR A 926 -53.37 -17.77 -24.27
CA THR A 926 -53.86 -19.01 -24.89
C THR A 926 -53.66 -20.21 -23.98
N SER A 927 -54.62 -20.47 -23.09
CA SER A 927 -55.01 -21.83 -22.71
C SER A 927 -56.43 -21.85 -22.13
N SER A 928 -57.40 -21.43 -22.94
CA SER A 928 -58.82 -21.68 -22.70
C SER A 928 -59.42 -22.47 -23.85
N THR A 929 -59.13 -23.77 -23.95
CA THR A 929 -60.07 -24.78 -24.46
C THR A 929 -59.52 -26.19 -24.25
N THR A 930 -59.92 -26.81 -23.14
CA THR A 930 -60.33 -28.22 -23.06
C THR A 930 -60.67 -28.53 -21.60
N LEU A 931 -61.90 -28.22 -21.21
CA LEU A 931 -62.69 -29.01 -20.24
C LEU A 931 -64.09 -28.39 -20.12
N ALA A 932 -64.87 -28.56 -21.19
CA ALA A 932 -66.31 -28.70 -21.04
C ALA A 932 -66.57 -30.14 -20.57
N ASN A 933 -67.01 -30.27 -19.31
CA ASN A 933 -67.95 -31.26 -18.78
C ASN A 933 -67.64 -31.52 -17.31
N MET A 934 -68.37 -30.89 -16.41
CA MET A 934 -69.46 -31.57 -15.70
C MET A 934 -70.07 -30.66 -14.63
N THR A 935 -71.41 -30.69 -14.63
CA THR A 935 -72.33 -30.41 -13.51
C THR A 935 -72.55 -28.96 -13.08
N ALA A 936 -73.58 -28.39 -13.69
CA ALA A 936 -74.53 -27.47 -13.08
C ALA A 936 -75.28 -28.11 -11.89
N LEU A 937 -75.77 -27.21 -11.01
CA LEU A 937 -76.78 -27.32 -9.93
C LEU A 937 -76.17 -26.63 -8.69
N THR A 938 -76.66 -25.53 -8.12
CA THR A 938 -77.98 -24.90 -8.21
C THR A 938 -77.85 -23.45 -7.72
N THR A 939 -78.43 -22.57 -8.51
CA THR A 939 -79.12 -21.30 -8.24
C THR A 939 -79.26 -20.72 -6.84
N GLN A 940 -79.29 -19.37 -6.87
CA GLN A 940 -79.96 -18.39 -5.98
C GLN A 940 -79.24 -18.00 -4.70
N ALA A 941 -79.30 -16.77 -4.20
CA ALA A 941 -79.59 -15.41 -4.67
C ALA A 941 -79.60 -14.58 -3.37
N THR A 942 -79.53 -13.25 -3.48
CA THR A 942 -79.76 -12.25 -2.41
C THR A 942 -78.64 -12.15 -1.36
N ALA A 943 -78.37 -11.02 -0.72
CA ALA A 943 -78.65 -9.60 -0.93
C ALA A 943 -77.89 -8.89 0.21
N GLU A 944 -77.51 -7.64 -0.02
CA GLU A 944 -77.47 -6.55 0.97
C GLU A 944 -76.62 -6.67 2.26
N GLY A 945 -76.00 -5.54 2.62
CA GLY A 945 -75.92 -5.17 4.03
C GLY A 945 -74.57 -4.64 4.51
N ARG A 946 -74.45 -3.32 4.44
CA ARG A 946 -73.66 -2.41 5.28
C ARG A 946 -73.32 -2.94 6.69
N GLY A 947 -72.18 -2.50 7.22
CA GLY A 947 -72.00 -2.38 8.67
C GLY A 947 -70.55 -2.26 9.13
N ASP A 948 -70.16 -1.01 9.35
CA ASP A 948 -69.00 -0.45 10.05
C ASP A 948 -68.26 -1.27 11.11
N ASP A 949 -66.95 -0.99 11.14
CA ASP A 949 -66.07 -0.68 12.28
C ASP A 949 -66.33 -1.38 13.63
N THR A 950 -65.28 -2.03 14.13
CA THR A 950 -64.49 -1.54 15.29
C THR A 950 -63.41 -2.54 15.71
N GLY A 951 -62.27 -2.01 16.15
CA GLY A 951 -61.67 -2.47 17.41
C GLY A 951 -60.55 -3.52 17.37
N ALA A 952 -59.33 -3.01 17.24
CA ALA A 952 -58.18 -3.29 18.12
C ALA A 952 -57.78 -4.74 18.48
N GLY A 953 -56.59 -5.12 18.01
CA GLY A 953 -55.44 -5.40 18.88
C GLY A 953 -55.38 -6.75 19.59
N GLY A 954 -54.26 -7.47 19.37
CA GLY A 954 -53.68 -8.33 20.39
C GLY A 954 -53.44 -9.78 20.01
N ALA A 955 -52.23 -10.02 19.51
CA ALA A 955 -51.29 -11.05 19.97
C ALA A 955 -51.65 -12.55 19.95
N LEU A 956 -50.59 -13.28 19.57
CA LEU A 956 -50.24 -14.66 19.94
C LEU A 956 -51.09 -15.77 19.30
N VAL A 957 -50.37 -16.67 18.62
CA VAL A 957 -50.25 -18.10 18.96
C VAL A 957 -49.88 -18.83 17.66
N GLN A 958 -48.62 -19.28 17.57
CA GLN A 958 -48.31 -20.46 16.76
C GLN A 958 -49.04 -21.66 17.35
N PRO A 959 -49.41 -22.64 16.52
CA PRO A 959 -49.02 -23.99 16.88
C PRO A 959 -48.33 -24.70 15.73
N LEU A 960 -47.21 -25.32 16.10
CA LEU A 960 -46.68 -26.51 15.45
C LEU A 960 -47.78 -27.58 15.35
N SER A 961 -47.73 -28.41 14.31
CA SER A 961 -47.16 -29.76 14.40
C SER A 961 -47.80 -30.78 13.45
N THR A 962 -46.91 -31.64 12.91
CA THR A 962 -47.11 -33.08 12.67
C THR A 962 -48.10 -33.51 11.59
N THR A 963 -47.66 -34.12 10.48
CA THR A 963 -47.36 -35.56 10.25
C THR A 963 -48.01 -35.87 8.87
N ALA A 964 -47.59 -36.77 7.98
CA ALA A 964 -46.92 -38.05 8.09
C ALA A 964 -46.41 -38.52 6.70
N ARG A 965 -45.33 -39.32 6.73
CA ARG A 965 -45.14 -40.64 6.07
C ARG A 965 -45.54 -40.88 4.58
N ARG A 966 -44.52 -41.48 3.91
CA ARG A 966 -44.53 -42.73 3.08
C ARG A 966 -44.88 -42.56 1.58
N ARG A 967 -44.32 -43.31 0.60
CA ARG A 967 -43.41 -44.47 0.53
C ARG A 967 -42.91 -44.63 -0.91
N CYS A 968 -41.71 -45.22 -1.03
CA CYS A 968 -41.05 -45.99 -2.08
C CYS A 968 -41.81 -46.48 -3.34
N ARG A 969 -41.05 -46.62 -4.47
CA ARG A 969 -40.71 -47.87 -5.25
C ARG A 969 -40.53 -47.51 -6.75
N ALA A 970 -39.34 -47.54 -7.38
CA ALA A 970 -38.42 -48.62 -7.80
C ALA A 970 -38.85 -49.47 -9.01
N LYS A 971 -38.00 -49.50 -10.07
CA LYS A 971 -37.53 -50.62 -10.96
C LYS A 971 -37.04 -50.04 -12.32
N THR A 972 -35.81 -50.19 -12.85
CA THR A 972 -34.87 -51.30 -13.21
C THR A 972 -35.27 -52.21 -14.37
N THR A 973 -34.38 -52.33 -15.38
CA THR A 973 -33.81 -53.54 -16.08
C THR A 973 -33.18 -53.11 -17.43
N ALA A 974 -32.15 -53.70 -18.06
CA ALA A 974 -31.12 -54.71 -17.78
C ALA A 974 -30.14 -54.78 -19.02
N THR A 975 -28.98 -55.43 -18.85
CA THR A 975 -27.77 -55.63 -19.71
C THR A 975 -27.90 -56.69 -20.83
N PRO A 976 -26.84 -56.98 -21.66
CA PRO A 976 -25.84 -58.01 -21.32
C PRO A 976 -24.36 -57.80 -21.80
N ASN A 977 -23.48 -58.65 -21.24
CA ASN A 977 -22.00 -58.78 -21.29
C ASN A 977 -21.35 -59.17 -22.65
N THR A 978 -20.02 -58.98 -22.82
CA THR A 978 -18.96 -60.04 -22.72
C THR A 978 -17.52 -59.65 -23.15
N HIS A 979 -16.54 -60.17 -22.38
CA HIS A 979 -15.17 -60.68 -22.68
C HIS A 979 -13.90 -59.79 -22.84
N GLU A 980 -12.87 -60.21 -22.07
CA GLU A 980 -11.42 -59.91 -21.97
C GLU A 980 -10.58 -60.22 -23.26
N PRO A 981 -9.22 -60.10 -23.35
CA PRO A 981 -8.17 -59.83 -22.33
C PRO A 981 -7.01 -58.84 -22.67
N ASN A 982 -6.26 -58.49 -21.60
CA ASN A 982 -4.83 -58.16 -21.40
C ASN A 982 -3.78 -58.57 -22.51
N PRO A 983 -2.46 -58.20 -22.47
CA PRO A 983 -1.68 -57.43 -21.46
C PRO A 983 -0.52 -56.51 -21.95
N THR A 984 0.13 -55.82 -20.98
CA THR A 984 1.61 -55.64 -20.78
C THR A 984 2.54 -54.76 -21.65
N LEU A 985 3.44 -54.10 -20.88
CA LEU A 985 4.92 -53.98 -21.02
C LEU A 985 5.53 -52.67 -21.55
N THR A 986 6.25 -51.99 -20.64
CA THR A 986 7.64 -51.43 -20.75
C THR A 986 7.98 -50.47 -21.89
N ALA A 987 8.91 -49.53 -21.80
CA ALA A 987 9.81 -48.96 -20.80
C ALA A 987 10.57 -47.81 -21.54
N LYS A 988 11.33 -46.98 -20.81
CA LYS A 988 12.69 -46.46 -21.11
C LYS A 988 12.95 -45.95 -22.56
N SER A 989 13.56 -44.81 -22.85
CA SER A 989 14.63 -44.05 -22.19
C SER A 989 15.25 -43.12 -23.25
N THR A 990 16.13 -42.20 -22.82
CA THR A 990 17.23 -41.56 -23.59
C THR A 990 16.81 -40.58 -24.70
N GLY A 991 17.34 -39.37 -24.87
CA GLY A 991 18.62 -38.80 -24.44
C GLY A 991 19.61 -38.74 -25.61
N ARG A 992 19.88 -37.53 -26.15
CA ARG A 992 21.10 -37.02 -26.85
C ARG A 992 20.72 -36.00 -27.94
N LYS A 993 21.15 -34.74 -27.88
CA LYS A 993 22.47 -34.14 -28.19
C LYS A 993 22.80 -34.03 -29.69
N ALA A 994 22.92 -32.76 -30.12
CA ALA A 994 24.09 -32.14 -30.79
C ALA A 994 23.97 -31.73 -32.28
N ARG A 995 24.46 -30.48 -32.53
CA ARG A 995 25.17 -29.93 -33.71
C ARG A 995 24.46 -30.05 -35.06
N GLY A 996 24.25 -29.01 -35.87
CA GLY A 996 25.02 -27.81 -36.10
C GLY A 996 25.31 -27.74 -37.61
N LYS A 997 24.89 -26.66 -38.30
CA LYS A 997 25.33 -26.36 -39.67
C LYS A 997 25.17 -24.86 -39.97
N LYS A 998 26.28 -24.22 -40.31
CA LYS A 998 26.38 -22.89 -40.91
C LYS A 998 26.08 -22.99 -42.41
N THR A 999 25.40 -21.99 -42.96
CA THR A 999 25.51 -21.59 -44.37
C THR A 999 25.27 -20.08 -44.46
N GLU A 1000 26.17 -19.39 -45.17
CA GLU A 1000 26.23 -17.94 -45.42
C GLU A 1000 25.33 -17.53 -46.60
N ILE A 1001 24.65 -16.38 -46.51
CA ILE A 1001 24.19 -15.47 -47.60
C ILE A 1001 24.07 -14.07 -46.95
N SER A 1002 24.93 -13.11 -47.26
CA SER A 1002 24.82 -12.03 -48.28
C SER A 1002 23.80 -10.92 -47.99
N GLU A 1003 24.26 -9.70 -48.22
CA GLU A 1003 23.75 -8.37 -47.86
C GLU A 1003 22.29 -8.09 -48.24
N VAL A 1004 21.53 -7.47 -47.32
CA VAL A 1004 20.31 -6.70 -47.64
C VAL A 1004 20.19 -5.47 -46.73
N SER A 1005 19.88 -4.37 -47.41
CA SER A 1005 19.58 -2.99 -47.02
C SER A 1005 18.80 -2.75 -45.72
N GLU A 1006 19.25 -1.71 -45.03
CA GLU A 1006 18.62 -1.03 -43.90
C GLU A 1006 17.29 -0.35 -44.29
N LEU A 1007 16.18 -0.75 -43.65
CA LEU A 1007 15.00 0.06 -43.32
C LEU A 1007 13.93 -0.88 -42.77
N ASN A 1008 13.80 -0.96 -41.44
CA ASN A 1008 12.59 -1.29 -40.65
C ASN A 1008 13.01 -1.58 -39.20
N ARG A 1009 12.84 -0.61 -38.29
CA ARG A 1009 12.89 -0.84 -36.83
C ARG A 1009 11.47 -0.82 -36.26
N SER A 1010 11.08 -1.96 -35.72
CA SER A 1010 9.80 -2.25 -35.05
C SER A 1010 9.81 -1.79 -33.60
N VAL A 1011 8.66 -1.29 -33.14
CA VAL A 1011 8.33 -0.67 -31.85
C VAL A 1011 8.48 -1.59 -30.62
N PHE A 1012 8.85 -2.87 -30.76
CA PHE A 1012 9.15 -3.74 -29.62
C PHE A 1012 10.37 -4.63 -29.87
N THR A 1013 11.50 -4.03 -30.24
CA THR A 1013 12.81 -4.70 -30.22
C THR A 1013 13.74 -4.01 -29.21
N THR A 1014 14.22 -4.77 -28.23
CA THR A 1014 15.26 -4.33 -27.29
C THR A 1014 16.56 -4.02 -28.05
N PRO A 1015 17.20 -2.85 -27.87
CA PRO A 1015 18.58 -2.66 -28.29
C PRO A 1015 19.51 -3.30 -27.25
N ALA A 1016 20.31 -4.27 -27.68
CA ALA A 1016 21.48 -4.67 -26.92
C ALA A 1016 22.50 -3.52 -26.93
N HIS A 1017 22.79 -2.89 -25.78
CA HIS A 1017 24.02 -2.11 -25.59
C HIS A 1017 24.47 -2.09 -24.12
N ARG A 1018 25.16 -3.15 -23.68
CA ARG A 1018 26.17 -3.06 -22.61
C ARG A 1018 27.48 -2.59 -23.25
N GLN A 1019 27.64 -1.30 -23.53
CA GLN A 1019 28.96 -0.64 -23.74
C GLN A 1019 28.94 0.88 -23.99
N ALA A 1020 27.84 1.60 -23.74
CA ALA A 1020 27.74 3.04 -24.05
C ALA A 1020 27.62 3.95 -22.80
N MET A 1021 28.06 3.51 -21.63
CA MET A 1021 27.86 4.26 -20.37
C MET A 1021 28.99 5.23 -20.01
N GLU A 1022 29.97 5.45 -20.89
CA GLU A 1022 31.12 6.33 -20.61
C GLU A 1022 31.16 7.65 -21.44
N ASN A 1023 30.20 7.91 -22.35
CA ASN A 1023 30.28 9.07 -23.27
C ASN A 1023 29.14 10.10 -23.18
N ASN A 1024 28.22 10.02 -22.20
CA ASN A 1024 27.01 10.89 -22.19
C ASN A 1024 27.15 12.24 -21.45
N GLU A 1025 28.26 12.57 -20.79
CA GLU A 1025 28.37 13.84 -20.05
C GLU A 1025 28.33 15.10 -20.95
N GLU A 1026 28.87 15.04 -22.17
CA GLU A 1026 28.90 16.19 -23.09
C GLU A 1026 27.54 16.47 -23.77
N GLU A 1027 26.70 15.45 -23.96
CA GLU A 1027 25.38 15.62 -24.60
C GLU A 1027 24.36 16.20 -23.61
N PHE A 1028 24.43 15.81 -22.33
CA PHE A 1028 23.65 16.42 -21.26
C PHE A 1028 24.04 17.89 -21.00
N GLU A 1029 25.32 18.25 -21.08
CA GLU A 1029 25.76 19.65 -20.95
C GLU A 1029 25.32 20.55 -22.12
N ASN A 1030 25.19 20.00 -23.34
CA ASN A 1030 24.67 20.77 -24.48
C ASN A 1030 23.15 21.00 -24.42
N LEU A 1031 22.38 20.07 -23.84
CA LEU A 1031 20.94 20.24 -23.55
C LEU A 1031 20.70 21.19 -22.37
N ARG A 1032 21.64 21.25 -21.42
CA ARG A 1032 21.62 22.18 -20.28
C ARG A 1032 21.66 23.66 -20.69
N CYS A 1033 22.34 23.97 -21.80
CA CYS A 1033 22.42 25.32 -22.35
C CYS A 1033 21.10 25.87 -22.93
N ASN A 1034 20.02 25.08 -23.01
CA ASN A 1034 18.72 25.53 -23.51
C ASN A 1034 17.71 25.99 -22.44
N LEU A 1035 17.95 25.72 -21.15
CA LEU A 1035 17.06 26.18 -20.07
C LEU A 1035 17.26 27.67 -19.75
N GLU A 1036 18.51 28.14 -19.76
CA GLU A 1036 18.85 29.56 -19.60
C GLU A 1036 18.23 30.43 -20.70
N THR A 1037 18.24 29.97 -21.96
CA THR A 1037 17.67 30.72 -23.09
C THR A 1037 16.14 30.81 -23.03
N MET A 1038 15.45 29.79 -22.53
CA MET A 1038 13.99 29.83 -22.33
C MET A 1038 13.57 30.75 -21.16
N LEU A 1039 14.40 30.86 -20.11
CA LEU A 1039 14.17 31.77 -18.98
C LEU A 1039 14.49 33.24 -19.31
N LEU A 1040 15.41 33.49 -20.27
CA LEU A 1040 15.90 34.83 -20.62
C LEU A 1040 15.07 35.55 -21.72
N ASP A 1041 14.19 34.87 -22.45
CA ASP A 1041 13.41 35.50 -23.54
C ASP A 1041 12.27 36.43 -23.05
N GLY A 1042 12.10 36.60 -21.73
CA GLY A 1042 11.16 37.55 -21.11
C GLY A 1042 11.68 38.98 -20.92
N VAL A 1043 12.97 39.26 -21.10
CA VAL A 1043 13.54 40.60 -20.87
C VAL A 1043 14.66 40.90 -21.87
N LYS A 1044 14.39 41.72 -22.91
CA LYS A 1044 15.43 42.20 -23.85
C LYS A 1044 15.66 43.71 -23.72
N THR A 1045 16.89 44.09 -23.36
CA THR A 1045 17.56 45.30 -23.85
C THR A 1045 19.03 44.97 -24.23
N PRO A 1046 19.63 45.60 -25.26
CA PRO A 1046 20.84 45.08 -25.89
C PRO A 1046 22.11 45.83 -25.46
N ASN A 1047 23.19 45.12 -25.08
CA ASN A 1047 24.53 45.39 -25.64
C ASN A 1047 25.63 44.38 -25.28
N ASN A 1048 26.35 43.97 -26.34
CA ASN A 1048 27.76 43.58 -26.48
C ASN A 1048 28.48 42.69 -25.44
N ARG A 1049 28.73 41.44 -25.86
CA ARG A 1049 29.75 40.52 -25.31
C ARG A 1049 31.11 40.68 -26.01
N ALA A 1050 32.19 40.62 -25.24
CA ALA A 1050 33.53 40.22 -25.69
C ALA A 1050 33.92 38.89 -25.00
N ARG A 1051 34.44 37.92 -25.78
CA ARG A 1051 34.87 36.58 -25.34
C ARG A 1051 36.37 36.55 -25.05
N THR A 1052 36.80 35.77 -24.05
CA THR A 1052 38.13 35.12 -23.97
C THR A 1052 38.02 33.71 -23.33
N PRO A 1053 38.99 32.79 -23.56
CA PRO A 1053 38.76 31.34 -23.44
C PRO A 1053 39.50 30.64 -22.27
N GLY A 1054 38.84 29.61 -21.73
CA GLY A 1054 39.36 28.27 -21.41
C GLY A 1054 40.45 28.06 -20.34
N ASN A 1055 40.16 27.22 -19.33
CA ASN A 1055 41.02 26.07 -18.97
C ASN A 1055 40.44 25.13 -17.87
N LYS A 1056 40.49 23.82 -18.21
CA LYS A 1056 40.90 22.64 -17.42
C LYS A 1056 40.05 22.06 -16.27
N ARG A 1057 39.61 20.81 -16.52
CA ARG A 1057 39.15 19.74 -15.62
C ARG A 1057 40.13 19.43 -14.46
N ALA A 1058 39.57 19.05 -13.31
CA ALA A 1058 40.12 18.14 -12.30
C ALA A 1058 38.94 17.29 -11.74
N LEU A 1059 38.89 15.99 -12.04
CA LEU A 1059 39.25 14.85 -11.18
C LEU A 1059 38.31 14.59 -9.98
N HIS A 1060 37.61 13.45 -10.09
CA HIS A 1060 36.64 12.81 -9.21
C HIS A 1060 36.96 12.76 -7.72
N THR A 1061 35.91 12.80 -6.88
CA THR A 1061 35.75 11.87 -5.75
C THR A 1061 34.27 11.50 -5.60
N ALA A 1062 34.02 10.21 -5.40
CA ALA A 1062 32.72 9.58 -5.27
C ALA A 1062 32.23 9.62 -3.82
N GLN A 1063 30.94 9.88 -3.61
CA GLN A 1063 30.19 9.49 -2.42
C GLN A 1063 28.70 9.46 -2.77
N ASP A 1064 28.22 8.26 -3.11
CA ASP A 1064 26.82 7.94 -3.37
C ASP A 1064 26.50 6.70 -2.52
N ALA A 1065 25.75 6.89 -1.44
CA ALA A 1065 25.09 5.83 -0.67
C ALA A 1065 24.19 6.44 0.40
N ASN A 1066 22.91 6.66 0.09
CA ASN A 1066 21.76 6.43 0.98
C ASN A 1066 20.46 6.98 0.37
N ALA A 1067 19.63 6.09 -0.18
CA ALA A 1067 18.17 6.26 -0.29
C ALA A 1067 17.54 5.01 -0.91
N ARG A 1068 17.39 3.92 -0.13
CA ARG A 1068 16.43 2.84 -0.44
C ARG A 1068 15.92 2.21 0.85
N VAL A 1069 14.89 2.80 1.45
CA VAL A 1069 14.00 2.14 2.41
C VAL A 1069 12.61 2.76 2.25
N GLY A 1070 11.54 1.96 2.12
CA GLY A 1070 10.18 2.46 2.39
C GLY A 1070 9.00 1.98 1.53
N CYS A 1071 9.08 0.91 0.74
CA CYS A 1071 7.92 0.40 -0.01
C CYS A 1071 7.05 -0.55 0.84
N ALA A 1072 6.20 -0.02 1.74
CA ALA A 1072 5.16 -0.83 2.41
C ALA A 1072 3.97 -0.05 3.02
N SER A 1073 4.08 1.26 3.27
CA SER A 1073 2.99 2.07 3.89
C SER A 1073 2.01 2.71 2.88
N HIS A 1074 2.31 2.66 1.58
CA HIS A 1074 1.61 3.44 0.56
C HIS A 1074 0.20 2.93 0.20
N VAL A 1075 -0.16 1.67 0.48
CA VAL A 1075 -1.44 1.08 0.04
C VAL A 1075 -2.66 1.68 0.76
N GLN A 1076 -2.52 2.03 2.04
CA GLN A 1076 -3.59 2.73 2.78
C GLN A 1076 -3.60 4.24 2.49
N GLN A 1077 -2.44 4.84 2.24
CA GLN A 1077 -2.34 6.24 1.81
C GLN A 1077 -3.02 6.46 0.45
N ILE A 1078 -2.88 5.54 -0.50
CA ILE A 1078 -3.55 5.62 -1.81
C ILE A 1078 -5.07 5.52 -1.67
N VAL A 1079 -5.60 4.60 -0.84
CA VAL A 1079 -7.06 4.51 -0.61
C VAL A 1079 -7.59 5.74 0.13
N VAL A 1080 -6.86 6.23 1.13
CA VAL A 1080 -7.24 7.44 1.88
C VAL A 1080 -7.13 8.69 0.99
N GLN A 1081 -6.11 8.83 0.15
CA GLN A 1081 -5.99 9.93 -0.83
C GLN A 1081 -7.05 9.85 -1.92
N LEU A 1082 -7.36 8.66 -2.44
CA LEU A 1082 -8.46 8.50 -3.41
C LEU A 1082 -9.81 8.83 -2.77
N CYS A 1083 -10.06 8.46 -1.50
CA CYS A 1083 -11.24 8.87 -0.75
C CYS A 1083 -11.24 10.38 -0.40
N TYR A 1084 -10.07 10.98 -0.12
CA TYR A 1084 -9.93 12.43 0.11
C TYR A 1084 -10.20 13.21 -1.17
N SER A 1085 -9.66 12.77 -2.31
CA SER A 1085 -9.97 13.31 -3.63
C SER A 1085 -11.45 13.17 -3.94
N TRP A 1086 -12.10 12.05 -3.59
CA TRP A 1086 -13.54 11.87 -3.74
C TRP A 1086 -14.35 12.84 -2.85
N THR A 1087 -13.89 13.09 -1.63
CA THR A 1087 -14.52 14.06 -0.70
C THR A 1087 -14.34 15.51 -1.17
N ILE A 1088 -13.19 15.82 -1.78
CA ILE A 1088 -12.91 17.11 -2.42
C ILE A 1088 -13.78 17.28 -3.68
N ILE A 1089 -13.93 16.23 -4.49
CA ILE A 1089 -14.82 16.22 -5.67
C ILE A 1089 -16.28 16.47 -5.25
N VAL A 1090 -16.77 15.82 -4.20
CA VAL A 1090 -18.13 16.05 -3.67
C VAL A 1090 -18.31 17.49 -3.14
N ARG A 1091 -17.27 18.08 -2.54
CA ARG A 1091 -17.30 19.49 -2.08
C ARG A 1091 -17.23 20.49 -3.23
N ILE A 1092 -16.47 20.19 -4.29
CA ILE A 1092 -16.38 21.03 -5.50
C ILE A 1092 -17.67 20.93 -6.30
N ASP A 1093 -18.29 19.76 -6.43
CA ASP A 1093 -19.59 19.59 -7.09
C ASP A 1093 -20.75 20.25 -6.33
N ALA A 1094 -20.71 20.26 -5.00
CA ALA A 1094 -21.67 21.01 -4.19
C ALA A 1094 -21.53 22.54 -4.38
N ALA A 1095 -20.29 23.03 -4.52
CA ALA A 1095 -20.01 24.45 -4.76
C ALA A 1095 -20.34 24.90 -6.19
N THR A 1096 -20.08 24.07 -7.20
CA THR A 1096 -20.43 24.36 -8.62
C THR A 1096 -21.93 24.20 -8.89
N SER A 1097 -22.62 23.27 -8.21
CA SER A 1097 -24.08 23.15 -8.21
C SER A 1097 -24.75 24.39 -7.60
N SER A 1098 -24.24 24.89 -6.47
CA SER A 1098 -24.71 26.12 -5.84
C SER A 1098 -24.47 27.36 -6.71
N ALA A 1099 -23.38 27.41 -7.47
CA ALA A 1099 -23.09 28.51 -8.39
C ALA A 1099 -23.97 28.46 -9.65
N ARG A 1100 -24.32 27.26 -10.15
CA ARG A 1100 -25.26 27.09 -11.28
C ARG A 1100 -26.70 27.41 -10.92
N THR A 1101 -27.13 27.18 -9.67
CA THR A 1101 -28.47 27.57 -9.22
C THR A 1101 -28.60 29.08 -8.98
N ALA A 1102 -27.53 29.77 -8.56
CA ALA A 1102 -27.52 31.22 -8.43
C ALA A 1102 -27.53 31.97 -9.78
N ALA A 1103 -26.98 31.36 -10.84
CA ALA A 1103 -26.97 31.95 -12.18
C ALA A 1103 -28.31 31.81 -12.94
N VAL A 1104 -29.21 30.91 -12.50
CA VAL A 1104 -30.54 30.72 -13.09
C VAL A 1104 -31.62 31.57 -12.40
N SER A 1105 -31.34 32.15 -11.23
CA SER A 1105 -32.28 33.04 -10.51
C SER A 1105 -32.10 34.53 -10.80
N VAL A 1106 -31.23 34.90 -11.74
CA VAL A 1106 -31.10 36.28 -12.26
C VAL A 1106 -31.27 36.23 -13.79
N GLY A 1107 -32.49 35.86 -14.18
CA GLY A 1107 -33.04 35.96 -15.54
C GLY A 1107 -34.47 36.47 -15.44
#